data_AF-A0A285M0Z8-F1
#
_entry.id   AF-A0A285M0Z8-F1
#
_cell.length_a   1.000
_cell.length_b   1.000
_cell.length_c   1.000
_cell.angle_alpha   90.00
_cell.angle_beta   90.00
_cell.angle_gamma   90.00
#
_symmetry.space_group_name_H-M   'P 1'
#
loop_
_entity.id
_entity.type
_entity.pdbx_description
1 polymer ?
#
loop_
_entity_poly.entity_id
_entity_poly.type
_entity_poly.pdbx_seq_one_letter_code
_entity_poly.pdbx_strand_id
1 'polypeptide(L)'
;MTKQKDTSSPFASLAGLADALKSEAQEAEERARRKAREEALKAAEREALARKDADGSKDGARRSPLFDDQGRDDGFAGIEAELLRHAEELKAADGNGTHGQASGPENRSPPRSDIPSQSAPQSKSKTPLKARSEAAQPRKSRSETLRDQEALKAPGWVDDFGSLAAHPKTTGRVHAILGPTNTGKTYMAIERMVSHSSGIIGLPLRLLAREVYGKVVQRVGPELVALHTGEERIVPKSARYHVCTVEAMPAYVDVAFVAIDEVQLAADFERGHVFTDRILHLRGREETLLLGAATMKPLIQHLLPDAMITSRPRMSQLTYMGSKKLSRLPRRSAVVTFSVNDVYAIAELVRRQKGGAAVVMGSLSPRTRNAQVELFQNGDVEHLIATDAIGMGLNLDLDHVAFAAEKKFDGFQHRRLTAAELAQIAGRAGRHTRDGTFGVTGRVAPFEDELVEQLETHVFQPIKMMQWRNRLLDFESYSDLIASLEMAPGKVGLTKSLPASDLQALELLYKNRDIQRRACDPERLKLLWDVCQVPDYRKIAPTNHAELIGILFQQLDDRGVLSRDWLAAQIAYADRIDGGIDTLAHRIAHIRTWTFVANKKGWLDDPLLWQEKTRAVEDRLSDALHERLTKRFIDRRTSVLMKRLREKAMLEAEITPTGDVLVEGQHVGQLQGFRFAPDVSAEGNDAKAIHAAAQKVLSVEFESRSEKIAGAANDQFLLSGDGLLRWQGAPIAKLVAGDSILKPRLMVLADEGLTGAALENVQSRINLWLNNHINLLLQPLVDLSSAEELDGIAKGLAFQLVENLGILDRRKVSEEVRSLDQDARASLRKFGVRFGAYHIYIPVLLKPAPSTMLVMMWALHHGGLEQDGIVEVPQLSASGRTSIPVNESIAPELYKTVGFGVYGKRAVRIDILERLADLIRPLLSWRPTEDASEPPEGVMDRGFTVTVAMTSLLGCAGEDFSTILRSLGYRLERRKVEMTPEEKAAAAENEASGDEPKAASENAEVASEETSPQKDAGADEAVETASADASAEGAEAPTEAVSDAATGAQSEAGAEDAAEEEKWIEIWRPGGRGERRPNPHGGRQKPSGNKEGRGGKGGKRGGPRGEGGPKGGDRNGQNRGRPDKGRGKPRDQAPRKPEKVADPDSPFAALAALKADLDKSK
;
A
#
# COMPACT_ATOMS: atom_id res chain seq x y z
N MET A 1 40.55 -42.33 -25.96
CA MET A 1 39.82 -43.62 -26.07
C MET A 1 39.56 -44.16 -24.68
N THR A 2 38.46 -44.89 -24.52
CA THR A 2 37.87 -45.39 -23.27
C THR A 2 38.71 -46.41 -22.50
N LYS A 3 38.59 -46.39 -21.16
CA LYS A 3 38.09 -47.53 -20.36
C LYS A 3 37.85 -47.13 -18.89
N GLN A 4 36.59 -47.08 -18.48
CA GLN A 4 36.13 -47.25 -17.09
C GLN A 4 35.14 -48.43 -17.06
N LYS A 5 34.87 -48.97 -15.86
CA LYS A 5 33.98 -50.14 -15.69
C LYS A 5 32.65 -49.69 -15.09
N ASP A 6 31.55 -50.07 -15.71
CA ASP A 6 30.24 -50.10 -15.07
C ASP A 6 30.03 -51.40 -14.29
N THR A 7 29.52 -51.29 -13.08
CA THR A 7 28.86 -52.39 -12.34
C THR A 7 27.77 -51.82 -11.44
N SER A 8 26.52 -51.88 -11.90
CA SER A 8 25.33 -51.67 -11.07
C SER A 8 24.31 -52.78 -11.37
N SER A 9 23.60 -53.23 -10.34
CA SER A 9 22.66 -54.36 -10.42
C SER A 9 21.21 -53.86 -10.36
N PRO A 10 20.29 -54.39 -11.18
CA PRO A 10 18.92 -53.86 -11.30
C PRO A 10 18.03 -54.06 -10.07
N PHE A 11 18.47 -54.79 -9.05
CA PHE A 11 17.65 -55.11 -7.86
C PHE A 11 17.51 -53.95 -6.85
N ALA A 12 18.28 -52.87 -6.97
CA ALA A 12 18.25 -51.77 -6.00
C ALA A 12 17.04 -50.82 -6.14
N SER A 13 16.37 -50.79 -7.30
CA SER A 13 15.30 -49.82 -7.59
C SER A 13 13.93 -50.15 -6.99
N LEU A 14 13.63 -51.44 -6.80
CA LEU A 14 12.30 -51.89 -6.35
C LEU A 14 12.02 -51.58 -4.86
N ALA A 15 13.05 -51.58 -4.01
CA ALA A 15 12.89 -51.32 -2.58
C ALA A 15 12.46 -49.86 -2.31
N GLY A 16 13.16 -48.89 -2.91
CA GLY A 16 12.82 -47.46 -2.75
C GLY A 16 11.45 -47.10 -3.32
N LEU A 17 11.01 -47.79 -4.38
CA LEU A 17 9.68 -47.61 -4.96
C LEU A 17 8.57 -48.14 -4.04
N ALA A 18 8.81 -49.28 -3.38
CA ALA A 18 7.88 -49.85 -2.40
C ALA A 18 7.73 -49.00 -1.13
N ASP A 19 8.79 -48.33 -0.67
CA ASP A 19 8.71 -47.44 0.50
C ASP A 19 8.12 -46.07 0.17
N ALA A 20 8.36 -45.53 -1.04
CA ALA A 20 7.69 -44.32 -1.52
C ALA A 20 6.15 -44.50 -1.58
N LEU A 21 5.69 -45.62 -2.14
CA LEU A 21 4.26 -45.96 -2.20
C LEU A 21 3.63 -46.14 -0.82
N LYS A 22 4.38 -46.58 0.20
CA LYS A 22 3.89 -46.62 1.60
C LYS A 22 3.70 -45.22 2.17
N SER A 23 4.67 -44.31 1.99
CA SER A 23 4.52 -42.93 2.48
C SER A 23 3.36 -42.20 1.79
N GLU A 24 3.18 -42.41 0.49
CA GLU A 24 2.08 -41.80 -0.27
C GLU A 24 0.71 -42.35 0.16
N ALA A 25 0.61 -43.66 0.45
CA ALA A 25 -0.59 -44.26 1.03
C ALA A 25 -0.89 -43.75 2.46
N GLN A 26 0.14 -43.56 3.30
CA GLN A 26 -0.02 -43.00 4.64
C GLN A 26 -0.48 -41.53 4.61
N GLU A 27 0.08 -40.70 3.73
CA GLU A 27 -0.41 -39.34 3.52
C GLU A 27 -1.85 -39.31 2.99
N ALA A 28 -2.22 -40.22 2.08
CA ALA A 28 -3.59 -40.32 1.58
C ALA A 28 -4.58 -40.66 2.70
N GLU A 29 -4.23 -41.60 3.60
CA GLU A 29 -5.05 -41.96 4.74
C GLU A 29 -5.18 -40.80 5.76
N GLU A 30 -4.08 -40.10 6.07
CA GLU A 30 -4.11 -38.96 7.00
C GLU A 30 -4.93 -37.79 6.43
N ARG A 31 -4.82 -37.50 5.12
CA ARG A 31 -5.67 -36.52 4.42
C ARG A 31 -7.16 -36.93 4.49
N ALA A 32 -7.48 -38.21 4.31
CA ALA A 32 -8.86 -38.71 4.43
C ALA A 32 -9.41 -38.56 5.87
N ARG A 33 -8.63 -38.98 6.88
CA ARG A 33 -8.98 -38.80 8.32
C ARG A 33 -9.20 -37.33 8.67
N ARG A 34 -8.36 -36.43 8.14
CA ARG A 34 -8.48 -34.97 8.35
C ARG A 34 -9.75 -34.40 7.71
N LYS A 35 -10.10 -34.81 6.49
CA LYS A 35 -11.34 -34.39 5.81
C LYS A 35 -12.59 -34.88 6.57
N ALA A 36 -12.62 -36.14 6.98
CA ALA A 36 -13.74 -36.71 7.75
C ALA A 36 -13.95 -35.97 9.08
N ARG A 37 -12.86 -35.58 9.77
CA ARG A 37 -12.94 -34.77 11.00
C ARG A 37 -13.49 -33.36 10.77
N GLU A 38 -13.18 -32.75 9.62
CA GLU A 38 -13.70 -31.43 9.24
C GLU A 38 -15.19 -31.50 8.85
N GLU A 39 -15.61 -32.54 8.13
CA GLU A 39 -17.01 -32.80 7.79
C GLU A 39 -17.86 -33.10 9.04
N ALA A 40 -17.32 -33.86 10.01
CA ALA A 40 -17.95 -34.09 11.30
C ALA A 40 -18.11 -32.80 12.13
N LEU A 41 -17.11 -31.90 12.12
CA LEU A 41 -17.20 -30.60 12.79
C LEU A 41 -18.33 -29.74 12.18
N LYS A 42 -18.39 -29.67 10.85
CA LYS A 42 -19.43 -28.94 10.11
C LYS A 42 -20.84 -29.53 10.29
N ALA A 43 -20.94 -30.83 10.53
CA ALA A 43 -22.21 -31.47 10.91
C ALA A 43 -22.64 -31.04 12.32
N ALA A 44 -21.73 -31.06 13.30
CA ALA A 44 -22.00 -30.63 14.67
C ALA A 44 -22.37 -29.14 14.75
N GLU A 45 -21.71 -28.26 13.99
CA GLU A 45 -22.09 -26.83 13.91
C GLU A 45 -23.51 -26.64 13.35
N ARG A 46 -23.90 -27.39 12.31
CA ARG A 46 -25.26 -27.35 11.74
C ARG A 46 -26.30 -27.81 12.73
N GLU A 47 -26.03 -28.87 13.49
CA GLU A 47 -26.97 -29.36 14.51
C GLU A 47 -27.08 -28.39 15.70
N ALA A 48 -25.98 -27.80 16.15
CA ALA A 48 -25.98 -26.77 17.19
C ALA A 48 -26.75 -25.50 16.76
N LEU A 49 -26.68 -25.13 15.47
CA LEU A 49 -27.46 -24.02 14.92
C LEU A 49 -28.96 -24.35 14.88
N ALA A 50 -29.33 -25.53 14.37
CA ALA A 50 -30.72 -25.99 14.32
C ALA A 50 -31.38 -26.10 15.70
N ARG A 51 -30.63 -26.45 16.75
CA ARG A 51 -31.11 -26.44 18.15
C ARG A 51 -31.35 -25.00 18.66
N LYS A 52 -30.50 -24.04 18.30
CA LYS A 52 -30.70 -22.61 18.63
C LYS A 52 -31.97 -22.02 17.99
N ASP A 53 -32.22 -22.37 16.74
CA ASP A 53 -33.41 -21.88 16.01
C ASP A 53 -34.73 -22.47 16.58
N ALA A 54 -34.66 -23.64 17.24
CA ALA A 54 -35.80 -24.26 17.92
C ALA A 54 -36.18 -23.59 19.25
N ASP A 55 -35.20 -23.24 20.10
CA ASP A 55 -35.45 -22.58 21.39
C ASP A 55 -35.87 -21.11 21.24
N GLY A 56 -35.48 -20.43 20.16
CA GLY A 56 -35.80 -19.02 19.92
C GLY A 56 -37.30 -18.70 19.70
N SER A 57 -38.18 -19.70 19.68
CA SER A 57 -39.61 -19.54 19.35
C SER A 57 -40.53 -19.33 20.56
N LYS A 58 -40.02 -19.36 21.79
CA LYS A 58 -40.82 -19.24 23.02
C LYS A 58 -40.21 -18.34 24.10
N ASP A 59 -40.29 -17.03 23.91
CA ASP A 59 -40.76 -16.16 25.01
C ASP A 59 -41.22 -14.78 24.51
N GLY A 60 -42.37 -14.31 24.99
CA GLY A 60 -43.00 -13.14 24.40
C GLY A 60 -44.21 -12.57 25.15
N ALA A 61 -43.97 -11.94 26.30
CA ALA A 61 -44.57 -10.66 26.75
C ALA A 61 -44.71 -10.54 28.29
N ARG A 62 -44.07 -9.50 28.87
CA ARG A 62 -44.70 -8.43 29.70
C ARG A 62 -43.65 -7.42 30.18
N ARG A 63 -44.09 -6.31 30.79
CA ARG A 63 -43.28 -5.14 31.18
C ARG A 63 -43.23 -4.98 32.71
N SER A 64 -42.04 -4.64 33.25
CA SER A 64 -41.70 -3.58 34.24
C SER A 64 -42.57 -3.30 35.50
N PRO A 65 -42.05 -2.65 36.58
CA PRO A 65 -40.67 -2.52 37.11
C PRO A 65 -40.57 -2.59 38.68
N LEU A 66 -39.41 -2.17 39.25
CA LEU A 66 -39.07 -1.83 40.67
C LEU A 66 -38.45 -2.90 41.64
N PHE A 67 -37.30 -2.47 42.21
CA PHE A 67 -36.72 -2.64 43.56
C PHE A 67 -36.45 -4.00 44.27
N ASP A 68 -35.15 -4.18 44.53
CA ASP A 68 -34.46 -4.60 45.79
C ASP A 68 -34.06 -6.06 46.12
N ASP A 69 -32.97 -6.11 46.89
CA ASP A 69 -32.03 -7.13 47.41
C ASP A 69 -32.36 -8.67 47.49
N GLN A 70 -31.26 -9.44 47.57
CA GLN A 70 -31.08 -10.85 48.02
C GLN A 70 -31.36 -12.05 47.09
N GLY A 71 -30.27 -12.71 46.64
CA GLY A 71 -30.03 -14.12 47.01
C GLY A 71 -29.97 -15.22 45.93
N ARG A 72 -28.75 -15.74 45.70
CA ARG A 72 -28.35 -17.11 45.27
C ARG A 72 -28.58 -17.60 43.83
N ASP A 73 -27.44 -17.85 43.17
CA ASP A 73 -26.95 -19.17 42.67
C ASP A 73 -27.66 -19.97 41.55
N ASP A 74 -26.89 -20.96 41.05
CA ASP A 74 -27.25 -22.10 40.20
C ASP A 74 -27.76 -21.86 38.77
N GLY A 75 -26.83 -21.47 37.88
CA GLY A 75 -27.08 -21.35 36.43
C GLY A 75 -26.03 -21.92 35.46
N PHE A 76 -24.92 -22.52 35.92
CA PHE A 76 -23.81 -22.94 35.01
C PHE A 76 -23.15 -24.30 35.28
N ALA A 77 -23.40 -24.97 36.42
CA ALA A 77 -22.69 -26.22 36.77
C ALA A 77 -23.17 -27.48 36.02
N GLY A 78 -24.35 -27.46 35.37
CA GLY A 78 -24.96 -28.65 34.76
C GLY A 78 -24.28 -29.11 33.47
N ILE A 79 -23.97 -28.17 32.56
CA ILE A 79 -23.57 -28.45 31.18
C ILE A 79 -22.20 -29.16 31.12
N GLU A 80 -21.25 -28.73 31.95
CA GLU A 80 -19.90 -29.29 31.98
C GLU A 80 -19.88 -30.73 32.54
N ALA A 81 -20.78 -31.03 33.49
CA ALA A 81 -20.96 -32.37 34.08
C ALA A 81 -21.74 -33.35 33.18
N GLU A 82 -22.32 -32.89 32.08
CA GLU A 82 -23.02 -33.72 31.09
C GLU A 82 -22.12 -34.02 29.89
N LEU A 83 -21.37 -33.01 29.42
CA LEU A 83 -20.32 -33.17 28.39
C LEU A 83 -19.23 -34.16 28.80
N LEU A 84 -18.83 -34.21 30.08
CA LEU A 84 -17.82 -35.17 30.55
C LEU A 84 -18.30 -36.63 30.42
N ARG A 85 -19.57 -36.92 30.71
CA ARG A 85 -20.13 -38.28 30.65
C ARG A 85 -20.22 -38.80 29.22
N HIS A 86 -20.70 -37.96 28.29
CA HIS A 86 -20.72 -38.31 26.87
C HIS A 86 -19.31 -38.60 26.30
N ALA A 87 -18.28 -37.93 26.82
CA ALA A 87 -16.88 -38.14 26.42
C ALA A 87 -16.23 -39.41 27.02
N GLU A 88 -16.82 -40.02 28.06
CA GLU A 88 -16.41 -41.31 28.59
C GLU A 88 -17.17 -42.47 27.92
N GLU A 89 -18.48 -42.32 27.68
CA GLU A 89 -19.29 -43.31 26.95
C GLU A 89 -18.76 -43.57 25.53
N LEU A 90 -18.35 -42.51 24.82
CA LEU A 90 -17.73 -42.63 23.48
C LEU A 90 -16.35 -43.32 23.48
N LYS A 91 -15.69 -43.51 24.63
CA LYS A 91 -14.42 -44.27 24.74
C LYS A 91 -14.63 -45.76 25.03
N ALA A 92 -15.85 -46.17 25.36
CA ALA A 92 -16.18 -47.57 25.66
C ALA A 92 -16.61 -48.39 24.42
N ALA A 93 -16.79 -47.75 23.27
CA ALA A 93 -17.40 -48.37 22.08
C ALA A 93 -16.45 -49.19 21.20
N ASP A 94 -15.16 -48.83 21.09
CA ASP A 94 -14.14 -49.59 20.33
C ASP A 94 -13.64 -50.79 21.16
N GLY A 95 -14.55 -51.73 21.44
CA GLY A 95 -14.49 -52.64 22.60
C GLY A 95 -14.66 -54.14 22.34
N ASN A 96 -14.37 -54.63 21.14
CA ASN A 96 -14.17 -56.06 20.79
C ASN A 96 -15.40 -57.00 20.73
N GLY A 97 -15.32 -58.00 19.84
CA GLY A 97 -16.15 -59.21 19.81
C GLY A 97 -15.48 -60.27 18.92
N THR A 98 -15.56 -61.58 19.18
CA THR A 98 -16.21 -62.38 20.26
C THR A 98 -15.31 -63.62 20.55
N HIS A 99 -15.48 -64.49 21.55
CA HIS A 99 -16.57 -64.83 22.50
C HIS A 99 -16.00 -64.89 23.96
N GLY A 100 -16.71 -65.17 25.05
CA GLY A 100 -18.14 -65.49 25.29
C GLY A 100 -18.32 -66.79 26.12
N GLN A 101 -19.42 -66.88 26.88
CA GLN A 101 -19.71 -67.85 27.98
C GLN A 101 -18.81 -67.72 29.22
N ALA A 102 -19.30 -67.83 30.47
CA ALA A 102 -20.66 -67.81 31.02
C ALA A 102 -20.65 -67.56 32.56
N SER A 103 -21.75 -67.04 33.14
CA SER A 103 -22.07 -66.90 34.60
C SER A 103 -21.05 -66.13 35.49
N GLY A 104 -21.40 -65.22 36.42
CA GLY A 104 -22.68 -64.85 37.05
C GLY A 104 -22.86 -65.52 38.44
N PRO A 105 -23.47 -64.88 39.48
CA PRO A 105 -24.05 -63.52 39.54
C PRO A 105 -23.75 -62.68 40.83
N GLU A 106 -24.22 -61.42 40.81
CA GLU A 106 -24.89 -60.67 41.91
C GLU A 106 -24.21 -60.20 43.25
N ASN A 107 -24.06 -58.86 43.35
CA ASN A 107 -24.88 -57.93 44.18
C ASN A 107 -24.38 -57.41 45.57
N ARG A 108 -24.74 -56.12 45.84
CA ARG A 108 -24.81 -55.36 47.13
C ARG A 108 -23.54 -54.87 47.88
N SER A 109 -23.23 -53.59 47.64
CA SER A 109 -23.16 -52.43 48.57
C SER A 109 -23.64 -52.60 50.04
N PRO A 110 -23.39 -51.66 51.00
CA PRO A 110 -22.45 -50.50 51.04
C PRO A 110 -21.55 -50.43 52.34
N PRO A 111 -21.51 -49.39 53.23
CA PRO A 111 -20.42 -48.40 53.22
C PRO A 111 -19.73 -47.98 54.56
N ARG A 112 -18.59 -47.26 54.42
CA ARG A 112 -18.11 -46.07 55.20
C ARG A 112 -17.60 -46.17 56.66
N SER A 113 -16.88 -45.08 57.02
CA SER A 113 -16.60 -44.45 58.34
C SER A 113 -15.40 -44.90 59.22
N ASP A 114 -14.39 -44.01 59.27
CA ASP A 114 -13.76 -43.37 60.45
C ASP A 114 -12.92 -44.22 61.46
N ILE A 115 -11.61 -43.96 61.67
CA ILE A 115 -10.96 -42.85 62.45
C ILE A 115 -11.44 -42.84 63.93
N PRO A 116 -10.58 -42.82 65.00
CA PRO A 116 -9.18 -42.33 65.09
C PRO A 116 -8.13 -43.09 65.98
N SER A 117 -6.84 -42.88 65.65
CA SER A 117 -5.67 -42.52 66.52
C SER A 117 -5.19 -43.25 67.81
N GLN A 118 -3.86 -43.17 67.99
CA GLN A 118 -3.04 -43.08 69.24
C GLN A 118 -2.41 -44.32 69.94
N SER A 119 -1.19 -44.05 70.45
CA SER A 119 -0.40 -44.75 71.49
C SER A 119 0.48 -45.97 71.13
N ALA A 120 1.51 -46.17 71.96
CA ALA A 120 2.58 -47.20 71.95
C ALA A 120 2.98 -47.44 73.44
N PRO A 121 4.07 -48.15 73.86
CA PRO A 121 5.09 -48.95 73.13
C PRO A 121 5.47 -50.32 73.82
N GLN A 122 6.61 -50.93 73.42
CA GLN A 122 7.58 -51.73 74.24
C GLN A 122 7.90 -53.24 73.94
N SER A 123 9.05 -53.45 73.26
CA SER A 123 10.23 -54.22 73.76
C SER A 123 10.39 -55.77 73.64
N LYS A 124 11.66 -56.19 73.41
CA LYS A 124 12.36 -57.48 73.80
C LYS A 124 11.96 -58.80 73.07
N SER A 125 12.81 -59.84 72.93
CA SER A 125 14.29 -59.98 72.99
C SER A 125 14.86 -61.39 72.60
N LYS A 126 16.16 -61.45 72.19
CA LYS A 126 17.21 -62.49 72.49
C LYS A 126 17.33 -63.87 71.73
N THR A 127 18.40 -63.99 70.91
CA THR A 127 19.46 -65.08 70.85
C THR A 127 19.06 -66.58 70.61
N PRO A 128 19.97 -67.62 70.42
CA PRO A 128 21.43 -67.72 70.72
C PRO A 128 22.42 -68.52 69.77
N LEU A 129 23.74 -68.22 69.89
CA LEU A 129 24.94 -69.14 69.92
C LEU A 129 25.33 -70.08 68.72
N LYS A 130 26.61 -70.41 68.42
CA LYS A 130 27.97 -69.86 68.78
C LYS A 130 29.11 -70.41 67.87
N ALA A 131 30.27 -69.71 67.91
CA ALA A 131 31.64 -70.12 67.50
C ALA A 131 31.93 -70.15 65.98
N ARG A 132 33.17 -70.06 65.46
CA ARG A 132 34.56 -69.77 65.93
C ARG A 132 35.33 -69.26 64.66
N SER A 133 36.44 -68.49 64.62
CA SER A 133 37.20 -67.57 65.51
C SER A 133 38.36 -66.92 64.67
N GLU A 134 39.49 -66.30 65.11
CA GLU A 134 40.18 -66.14 66.42
C GLU A 134 41.01 -64.82 66.54
N ALA A 135 42.02 -64.56 65.68
CA ALA A 135 42.93 -63.37 65.74
C ALA A 135 42.53 -62.28 64.71
N ALA A 136 42.23 -61.01 65.06
CA ALA A 136 43.03 -59.91 65.65
C ALA A 136 43.90 -59.17 64.58
N GLN A 137 43.89 -57.84 64.39
CA GLN A 137 43.36 -56.65 65.12
C GLN A 137 42.90 -55.56 64.09
N PRO A 138 42.58 -54.30 64.46
CA PRO A 138 41.70 -53.76 65.52
C PRO A 138 40.39 -53.19 64.92
N ARG A 139 39.47 -52.68 65.75
CA ARG A 139 38.15 -52.14 65.30
C ARG A 139 38.19 -50.65 64.94
N LYS A 140 37.63 -50.29 63.77
CA LYS A 140 37.13 -48.93 63.49
C LYS A 140 35.77 -48.68 64.16
N SER A 141 35.38 -47.41 64.24
CA SER A 141 34.16 -46.94 64.91
C SER A 141 32.88 -47.20 64.12
N ARG A 142 31.75 -47.27 64.85
CA ARG A 142 30.38 -47.49 64.36
C ARG A 142 29.78 -46.29 63.56
N SER A 143 30.64 -45.47 62.98
CA SER A 143 30.34 -44.23 62.27
C SER A 143 30.46 -44.36 60.74
N GLU A 144 31.14 -45.39 60.24
CA GLU A 144 31.27 -45.63 58.79
C GLU A 144 29.99 -46.29 58.24
N THR A 145 29.43 -47.28 58.95
CA THR A 145 28.28 -48.09 58.49
C THR A 145 26.94 -47.35 58.38
N LEU A 146 26.87 -46.08 58.79
CA LEU A 146 25.71 -45.20 58.53
C LEU A 146 25.88 -44.36 57.26
N ARG A 147 27.12 -44.10 56.81
CA ARG A 147 27.39 -43.34 55.58
C ARG A 147 27.04 -44.14 54.33
N ASP A 148 27.32 -45.45 54.36
CA ASP A 148 27.09 -46.35 53.23
C ASP A 148 25.60 -46.57 52.90
N GLN A 149 24.67 -46.22 53.80
CA GLN A 149 23.22 -46.30 53.56
C GLN A 149 22.58 -44.98 53.08
N GLU A 150 23.27 -43.84 53.19
CA GLU A 150 22.79 -42.58 52.59
C GLU A 150 23.24 -42.41 51.13
N ALA A 151 24.25 -43.15 50.69
CA ALA A 151 24.84 -43.11 49.35
C ALA A 151 23.94 -43.62 48.20
N LEU A 152 22.65 -43.88 48.46
CA LEU A 152 21.65 -44.38 47.50
C LEU A 152 20.49 -43.41 47.23
N LYS A 153 20.57 -42.17 47.71
CA LYS A 153 19.69 -41.07 47.28
C LYS A 153 20.20 -40.49 45.96
N ALA A 154 19.30 -40.13 45.05
CA ALA A 154 19.65 -39.42 43.81
C ALA A 154 20.39 -38.10 44.11
N PRO A 155 21.33 -37.64 43.25
CA PRO A 155 22.19 -36.49 43.54
C PRO A 155 21.38 -35.25 43.89
N GLY A 156 21.53 -34.79 45.14
CA GLY A 156 20.63 -33.82 45.75
C GLY A 156 20.73 -32.43 45.14
N TRP A 157 19.62 -31.93 44.60
CA TRP A 157 19.48 -30.53 44.23
C TRP A 157 19.29 -29.68 45.49
N VAL A 158 20.38 -29.04 45.95
CA VAL A 158 20.38 -28.19 47.15
C VAL A 158 19.95 -26.77 46.75
N ASP A 159 18.70 -26.43 47.07
CA ASP A 159 18.07 -25.13 46.77
C ASP A 159 18.54 -23.97 47.68
N ASP A 160 19.38 -24.22 48.69
CA ASP A 160 19.73 -23.21 49.70
C ASP A 160 20.82 -22.25 49.20
N PHE A 161 20.43 -20.99 48.98
CA PHE A 161 21.32 -19.91 48.57
C PHE A 161 22.35 -19.49 49.65
N GLY A 162 22.18 -19.93 50.91
CA GLY A 162 23.03 -19.55 52.04
C GLY A 162 23.73 -20.68 52.81
N SER A 163 23.56 -21.97 52.45
CA SER A 163 24.20 -23.08 53.17
C SER A 163 25.59 -23.43 52.60
N LEU A 164 26.63 -22.84 53.20
CA LEU A 164 28.03 -22.98 52.78
C LEU A 164 28.86 -23.91 53.69
N ALA A 165 28.34 -25.11 53.94
CA ALA A 165 29.11 -26.16 54.60
C ALA A 165 30.32 -26.59 53.74
N ALA A 166 31.53 -26.54 54.30
CA ALA A 166 32.77 -26.83 53.58
C ALA A 166 32.87 -28.32 53.14
N HIS A 167 32.71 -28.56 51.85
CA HIS A 167 32.75 -29.89 51.22
C HIS A 167 34.02 -30.09 50.37
N PRO A 168 34.46 -31.34 50.09
CA PRO A 168 35.79 -31.62 49.57
C PRO A 168 36.05 -31.04 48.17
N LYS A 169 37.29 -30.61 47.93
CA LYS A 169 37.75 -30.04 46.64
C LYS A 169 37.63 -31.06 45.51
N THR A 170 36.65 -30.88 44.63
CA THR A 170 36.52 -31.65 43.39
C THR A 170 37.57 -31.19 42.37
N THR A 171 38.50 -32.08 42.01
CA THR A 171 39.64 -31.80 41.13
C THR A 171 39.33 -32.05 39.65
N GLY A 172 38.12 -31.71 39.21
CA GLY A 172 37.69 -31.87 37.81
C GLY A 172 38.49 -31.00 36.85
N ARG A 173 38.77 -31.50 35.65
CA ARG A 173 39.59 -30.78 34.65
C ARG A 173 38.84 -29.57 34.11
N VAL A 174 39.48 -28.41 34.07
CA VAL A 174 38.90 -27.19 33.48
C VAL A 174 39.37 -27.02 32.03
N HIS A 175 38.43 -26.93 31.09
CA HIS A 175 38.68 -26.64 29.67
C HIS A 175 37.95 -25.36 29.29
N ALA A 176 38.68 -24.31 28.91
CA ALA A 176 38.10 -23.10 28.31
C ALA A 176 38.15 -23.16 26.78
N ILE A 177 37.01 -23.04 26.13
CA ILE A 177 36.87 -23.01 24.66
C ILE A 177 36.36 -21.64 24.24
N LEU A 178 37.26 -20.85 23.65
CA LEU A 178 37.09 -19.41 23.45
C LEU A 178 37.09 -19.06 21.96
N GLY A 179 36.27 -18.08 21.56
CA GLY A 179 36.16 -17.62 20.17
C GLY A 179 34.91 -16.77 19.93
N PRO A 180 34.75 -16.14 18.75
CA PRO A 180 33.60 -15.30 18.41
C PRO A 180 32.26 -16.06 18.39
N THR A 181 31.19 -15.38 18.05
CA THR A 181 29.88 -15.98 17.71
C THR A 181 29.97 -16.81 16.41
N ASN A 182 28.98 -17.66 16.14
CA ASN A 182 28.97 -18.62 15.01
C ASN A 182 30.22 -19.56 14.98
N THR A 183 30.50 -20.22 16.11
CA THR A 183 31.68 -21.09 16.34
C THR A 183 31.35 -22.50 16.85
N GLY A 184 30.06 -22.85 16.98
CA GLY A 184 29.62 -24.19 17.43
C GLY A 184 29.83 -24.53 18.92
N LYS A 185 30.37 -23.60 19.73
CA LYS A 185 30.69 -23.81 21.16
C LYS A 185 29.59 -24.53 21.96
N THR A 186 28.39 -23.94 22.03
CA THR A 186 27.26 -24.47 22.82
C THR A 186 26.76 -25.82 22.30
N TYR A 187 26.83 -26.06 20.98
CA TYR A 187 26.48 -27.37 20.40
C TYR A 187 27.43 -28.47 20.89
N MET A 188 28.74 -28.24 20.77
CA MET A 188 29.78 -29.16 21.25
C MET A 188 29.72 -29.35 22.78
N ALA A 189 29.28 -28.35 23.55
CA ALA A 189 29.03 -28.49 24.98
C ALA A 189 27.82 -29.38 25.30
N ILE A 190 26.76 -29.34 24.49
CA ILE A 190 25.63 -30.27 24.60
C ILE A 190 26.08 -31.71 24.28
N GLU A 191 26.89 -31.91 23.23
CA GLU A 191 27.47 -33.22 22.90
C GLU A 191 28.27 -33.78 24.08
N ARG A 192 29.20 -32.98 24.64
CA ARG A 192 29.99 -33.39 25.81
C ARG A 192 29.13 -33.63 27.04
N MET A 193 28.11 -32.81 27.31
CA MET A 193 27.23 -33.02 28.47
C MET A 193 26.50 -34.37 28.37
N VAL A 194 25.95 -34.70 27.20
CA VAL A 194 25.19 -35.94 26.96
C VAL A 194 26.09 -37.18 26.96
N SER A 195 27.39 -37.06 26.65
CA SER A 195 28.34 -38.18 26.73
C SER A 195 28.81 -38.51 28.16
N HIS A 196 28.49 -37.69 29.17
CA HIS A 196 28.87 -37.92 30.57
C HIS A 196 27.75 -38.58 31.40
N SER A 197 28.11 -39.14 32.56
CA SER A 197 27.16 -39.83 33.44
C SER A 197 26.04 -38.91 33.98
N SER A 198 26.34 -37.63 34.15
CA SER A 198 25.44 -36.57 34.67
C SER A 198 26.02 -35.21 34.33
N GLY A 199 25.20 -34.16 34.22
CA GLY A 199 25.76 -32.83 33.98
C GLY A 199 24.83 -31.64 34.19
N ILE A 200 25.42 -30.45 34.21
CA ILE A 200 24.72 -29.17 34.25
C ILE A 200 25.29 -28.19 33.22
N ILE A 201 24.43 -27.39 32.59
CA ILE A 201 24.84 -26.29 31.72
C ILE A 201 24.14 -24.99 32.13
N GLY A 202 24.94 -24.00 32.53
CA GLY A 202 24.53 -22.66 32.92
C GLY A 202 24.59 -21.72 31.72
N LEU A 203 23.45 -21.14 31.36
CA LEU A 203 23.26 -20.31 30.17
C LEU A 203 22.88 -18.88 30.56
N PRO A 204 23.26 -17.86 29.77
CA PRO A 204 23.13 -16.47 30.21
C PRO A 204 21.73 -15.86 30.06
N LEU A 205 20.74 -16.61 29.54
CA LEU A 205 19.39 -16.14 29.26
C LEU A 205 18.37 -17.29 29.37
N ARG A 206 17.17 -17.02 29.92
CA ARG A 206 16.04 -17.98 29.97
C ARG A 206 15.68 -18.56 28.59
N LEU A 207 15.78 -17.76 27.53
CA LEU A 207 15.57 -18.22 26.15
C LEU A 207 16.57 -19.31 25.72
N LEU A 208 17.86 -19.13 26.02
CA LEU A 208 18.88 -20.16 25.76
C LEU A 208 18.66 -21.39 26.62
N ALA A 209 18.32 -21.22 27.90
CA ALA A 209 17.98 -22.35 28.77
C ALA A 209 16.82 -23.17 28.20
N ARG A 210 15.78 -22.52 27.65
CA ARG A 210 14.65 -23.23 27.03
C ARG A 210 15.00 -23.90 25.70
N GLU A 211 15.81 -23.24 24.86
CA GLU A 211 16.29 -23.79 23.58
C GLU A 211 17.20 -25.02 23.79
N VAL A 212 18.15 -24.92 24.73
CA VAL A 212 19.07 -26.01 25.07
C VAL A 212 18.31 -27.14 25.76
N TYR A 213 17.37 -26.86 26.66
CA TYR A 213 16.49 -27.88 27.25
C TYR A 213 15.75 -28.67 26.16
N GLY A 214 15.13 -28.01 25.19
CA GLY A 214 14.46 -28.68 24.08
C GLY A 214 15.39 -29.61 23.29
N LYS A 215 16.61 -29.14 22.98
CA LYS A 215 17.64 -29.93 22.28
C LYS A 215 18.13 -31.13 23.09
N VAL A 216 18.30 -31.00 24.41
CA VAL A 216 18.73 -32.12 25.27
C VAL A 216 17.58 -33.12 25.45
N VAL A 217 16.33 -32.67 25.63
CA VAL A 217 15.14 -33.54 25.67
C VAL A 217 14.99 -34.34 24.37
N GLN A 218 15.23 -33.73 23.21
CA GLN A 218 15.26 -34.43 21.91
C GLN A 218 16.40 -35.48 21.79
N ARG A 219 17.43 -35.42 22.63
CA ARG A 219 18.57 -36.37 22.64
C ARG A 219 18.40 -37.52 23.62
N VAL A 220 17.83 -37.27 24.81
CA VAL A 220 17.82 -38.24 25.93
C VAL A 220 16.44 -38.49 26.56
N GLY A 221 15.38 -37.86 26.02
CA GLY A 221 14.02 -37.94 26.56
C GLY A 221 13.75 -36.98 27.73
N PRO A 222 12.48 -36.64 28.01
CA PRO A 222 12.12 -35.65 29.02
C PRO A 222 12.47 -36.09 30.45
N GLU A 223 12.31 -37.36 30.79
CA GLU A 223 12.50 -37.90 32.15
C GLU A 223 13.93 -37.79 32.71
N LEU A 224 14.91 -37.47 31.86
CA LEU A 224 16.31 -37.32 32.24
C LEU A 224 16.78 -35.85 32.29
N VAL A 225 15.94 -34.88 31.95
CA VAL A 225 16.34 -33.47 31.77
C VAL A 225 15.49 -32.54 32.63
N ALA A 226 16.15 -31.73 33.45
CA ALA A 226 15.49 -30.67 34.22
C ALA A 226 15.79 -29.27 33.66
N LEU A 227 14.83 -28.36 33.81
CA LEU A 227 14.97 -26.93 33.51
C LEU A 227 14.88 -26.12 34.82
N HIS A 228 15.80 -25.17 35.02
CA HIS A 228 15.78 -24.28 36.18
C HIS A 228 16.11 -22.84 35.77
N THR A 229 15.13 -21.94 35.86
CA THR A 229 15.31 -20.48 35.72
C THR A 229 14.60 -19.77 36.88
N GLY A 230 14.77 -18.45 37.02
CA GLY A 230 14.12 -17.69 38.10
C GLY A 230 12.58 -17.72 38.07
N GLU A 231 12.00 -17.98 36.89
CA GLU A 231 10.56 -17.91 36.62
C GLU A 231 9.94 -19.26 36.19
N GLU A 232 10.75 -20.28 35.92
CA GLU A 232 10.31 -21.56 35.37
C GLU A 232 11.19 -22.72 35.86
N ARG A 233 10.56 -23.69 36.53
CA ARG A 233 11.21 -24.90 37.06
C ARG A 233 10.50 -26.16 36.58
N ILE A 234 11.25 -27.11 36.02
CA ILE A 234 10.77 -28.43 35.56
C ILE A 234 11.77 -29.48 36.05
N VAL A 235 11.35 -30.40 36.93
CA VAL A 235 12.25 -31.40 37.55
C VAL A 235 11.62 -32.80 37.52
N PRO A 236 11.97 -33.63 36.54
CA PRO A 236 11.64 -35.06 36.55
C PRO A 236 12.30 -35.78 37.73
N LYS A 237 11.68 -36.89 38.19
CA LYS A 237 12.20 -37.70 39.31
C LYS A 237 13.55 -38.36 39.01
N SER A 238 13.86 -38.58 37.74
CA SER A 238 15.08 -39.25 37.23
C SER A 238 16.06 -38.32 36.51
N ALA A 239 15.96 -36.99 36.74
CA ALA A 239 16.83 -36.01 36.08
C ALA A 239 18.33 -36.31 36.31
N ARG A 240 19.08 -36.41 35.20
CA ARG A 240 20.55 -36.57 35.16
C ARG A 240 21.26 -35.37 34.52
N TYR A 241 20.53 -34.60 33.73
CA TYR A 241 21.03 -33.43 33.02
C TYR A 241 20.22 -32.20 33.42
N HIS A 242 20.90 -31.13 33.80
CA HIS A 242 20.28 -29.91 34.29
C HIS A 242 20.61 -28.75 33.35
N VAL A 243 19.59 -28.14 32.76
CA VAL A 243 19.73 -26.94 31.94
C VAL A 243 19.22 -25.77 32.77
N CYS A 244 20.05 -24.77 33.01
CA CYS A 244 19.68 -23.65 33.87
C CYS A 244 20.16 -22.31 33.35
N THR A 245 19.63 -21.21 33.90
CA THR A 245 20.37 -19.94 33.81
C THR A 245 21.56 -19.95 34.79
N VAL A 246 22.58 -19.13 34.56
CA VAL A 246 23.76 -19.07 35.47
C VAL A 246 23.35 -18.60 36.88
N GLU A 247 22.30 -17.78 36.99
CA GLU A 247 21.72 -17.31 38.24
C GLU A 247 20.94 -18.41 38.98
N ALA A 248 20.25 -19.30 38.25
CA ALA A 248 19.55 -20.47 38.79
C ALA A 248 20.45 -21.71 38.92
N MET A 249 21.73 -21.60 38.56
CA MET A 249 22.73 -22.66 38.73
C MET A 249 23.06 -22.82 40.22
N PRO A 250 22.95 -24.02 40.82
CA PRO A 250 23.22 -24.21 42.23
C PRO A 250 24.64 -23.79 42.63
N ALA A 251 24.80 -23.35 43.87
CA ALA A 251 26.09 -22.93 44.42
C ALA A 251 27.10 -24.10 44.55
N TYR A 252 26.59 -25.33 44.61
CA TYR A 252 27.33 -26.59 44.57
C TYR A 252 26.49 -27.66 43.86
N VAL A 253 27.12 -28.54 43.09
CA VAL A 253 26.49 -29.71 42.46
C VAL A 253 27.44 -30.91 42.50
N ASP A 254 26.89 -32.11 42.59
CA ASP A 254 27.66 -33.36 42.40
C ASP A 254 27.27 -34.04 41.07
N VAL A 255 27.83 -33.54 39.96
CA VAL A 255 27.65 -34.07 38.60
C VAL A 255 29.00 -34.27 37.91
N ALA A 256 29.04 -35.14 36.90
CA ALA A 256 30.27 -35.40 36.15
C ALA A 256 30.74 -34.20 35.32
N PHE A 257 29.81 -33.56 34.61
CA PHE A 257 30.09 -32.47 33.69
C PHE A 257 29.44 -31.15 34.12
N VAL A 258 30.20 -30.05 34.13
CA VAL A 258 29.70 -28.68 34.30
C VAL A 258 30.04 -27.88 33.04
N ALA A 259 29.09 -27.11 32.49
CA ALA A 259 29.37 -26.09 31.49
C ALA A 259 28.82 -24.71 31.90
N ILE A 260 29.57 -23.64 31.56
CA ILE A 260 29.15 -22.24 31.74
C ILE A 260 29.35 -21.53 30.41
N ASP A 261 28.27 -20.98 29.84
CA ASP A 261 28.30 -20.31 28.54
C ASP A 261 28.37 -18.77 28.63
N GLU A 262 28.94 -18.16 27.59
CA GLU A 262 29.20 -16.72 27.44
C GLU A 262 29.92 -16.09 28.66
N VAL A 263 30.98 -16.75 29.16
CA VAL A 263 31.72 -16.37 30.39
C VAL A 263 32.24 -14.93 30.42
N GLN A 264 32.36 -14.24 29.28
CA GLN A 264 32.68 -12.81 29.25
C GLN A 264 31.67 -11.91 29.99
N LEU A 265 30.46 -12.40 30.25
CA LEU A 265 29.50 -11.73 31.13
C LEU A 265 29.96 -11.60 32.58
N ALA A 266 31.04 -12.27 32.99
CA ALA A 266 31.72 -11.98 34.26
C ALA A 266 32.18 -10.50 34.40
N ALA A 267 32.31 -9.76 33.30
CA ALA A 267 32.59 -8.32 33.32
C ALA A 267 31.34 -7.43 33.53
N ASP A 268 30.13 -7.97 33.39
CA ASP A 268 28.86 -7.22 33.45
C ASP A 268 28.59 -6.63 34.86
N PHE A 269 28.31 -5.32 34.91
CA PHE A 269 28.20 -4.57 36.16
C PHE A 269 27.07 -5.01 37.10
N GLU A 270 25.97 -5.55 36.55
CA GLU A 270 24.78 -5.92 37.32
C GLU A 270 24.89 -7.36 37.83
N ARG A 271 25.15 -8.31 36.92
CA ARG A 271 25.08 -9.76 37.22
C ARG A 271 26.37 -10.53 37.02
N GLY A 272 27.44 -9.89 36.54
CA GLY A 272 28.73 -10.55 36.27
C GLY A 272 29.36 -11.20 37.51
N HIS A 273 29.05 -10.70 38.70
CA HIS A 273 29.50 -11.28 39.97
C HIS A 273 29.04 -12.75 40.15
N VAL A 274 27.88 -13.13 39.62
CA VAL A 274 27.38 -14.51 39.65
C VAL A 274 28.17 -15.41 38.70
N PHE A 275 28.46 -14.93 37.49
CA PHE A 275 29.30 -15.64 36.52
C PHE A 275 30.70 -15.88 37.09
N THR A 276 31.31 -14.86 37.70
CA THR A 276 32.62 -14.95 38.37
C THR A 276 32.63 -16.01 39.46
N ASP A 277 31.60 -16.09 40.31
CA ASP A 277 31.51 -17.14 41.33
C ASP A 277 31.49 -18.54 40.71
N ARG A 278 30.61 -18.78 39.73
CA ARG A 278 30.50 -20.10 39.10
C ARG A 278 31.78 -20.49 38.34
N ILE A 279 32.42 -19.54 37.65
CA ILE A 279 33.73 -19.73 36.98
C ILE A 279 34.82 -20.10 37.99
N LEU A 280 34.91 -19.41 39.13
CA LEU A 280 35.96 -19.64 40.12
C LEU A 280 35.73 -20.91 40.95
N HIS A 281 34.49 -21.25 41.28
CA HIS A 281 34.19 -22.23 42.34
C HIS A 281 33.39 -23.47 41.91
N LEU A 282 32.63 -23.45 40.80
CA LEU A 282 31.80 -24.61 40.42
C LEU A 282 32.59 -25.60 39.54
N ARG A 283 32.64 -26.88 39.92
CA ARG A 283 33.40 -27.93 39.21
C ARG A 283 32.60 -29.22 39.09
N GLY A 284 32.63 -29.83 37.90
CA GLY A 284 32.19 -31.22 37.71
C GLY A 284 33.23 -32.20 38.26
N ARG A 285 32.83 -33.45 38.51
CA ARG A 285 33.76 -34.52 38.93
C ARG A 285 34.78 -34.88 37.84
N GLU A 286 34.37 -34.81 36.58
CA GLU A 286 35.13 -35.31 35.42
C GLU A 286 35.62 -34.13 34.55
N GLU A 287 34.70 -33.28 34.09
CA GLU A 287 35.00 -32.12 33.23
C GLU A 287 34.25 -30.85 33.68
N THR A 288 34.91 -29.69 33.54
CA THR A 288 34.31 -28.35 33.67
C THR A 288 34.66 -27.51 32.43
N LEU A 289 33.65 -27.10 31.67
CA LEU A 289 33.77 -26.47 30.37
C LEU A 289 33.34 -24.99 30.41
N LEU A 290 34.28 -24.09 30.14
CA LEU A 290 34.04 -22.64 30.08
C LEU A 290 33.95 -22.20 28.62
N LEU A 291 32.84 -21.58 28.20
CA LEU A 291 32.62 -21.15 26.82
C LEU A 291 32.47 -19.63 26.76
N GLY A 292 33.10 -18.98 25.77
CA GLY A 292 32.90 -17.54 25.59
C GLY A 292 33.81 -16.89 24.56
N ALA A 293 34.01 -15.58 24.70
CA ALA A 293 34.82 -14.75 23.82
C ALA A 293 36.34 -14.91 24.05
N ALA A 294 37.13 -14.71 23.00
CA ALA A 294 38.59 -14.77 23.05
C ALA A 294 39.22 -13.73 24.00
N THR A 295 38.54 -12.61 24.25
CA THR A 295 38.94 -11.53 25.17
C THR A 295 39.11 -11.98 26.62
N MET A 296 38.54 -13.12 27.01
CA MET A 296 38.66 -13.70 28.35
C MET A 296 39.93 -14.52 28.56
N LYS A 297 40.69 -14.83 27.49
CA LYS A 297 41.87 -15.71 27.57
C LYS A 297 42.88 -15.29 28.66
N PRO A 298 43.31 -14.01 28.77
CA PRO A 298 44.32 -13.64 29.76
C PRO A 298 43.82 -13.76 31.21
N LEU A 299 42.56 -13.40 31.47
CA LEU A 299 41.98 -13.51 32.81
C LEU A 299 41.77 -14.97 33.24
N ILE A 300 41.29 -15.83 32.33
CA ILE A 300 41.17 -17.26 32.61
C ILE A 300 42.55 -17.87 32.90
N GLN A 301 43.56 -17.55 32.07
CA GLN A 301 44.93 -18.02 32.25
C GLN A 301 45.58 -17.51 33.56
N HIS A 302 45.18 -16.33 34.06
CA HIS A 302 45.69 -15.77 35.32
C HIS A 302 44.97 -16.33 36.56
N LEU A 303 43.63 -16.41 36.53
CA LEU A 303 42.81 -16.80 37.68
C LEU A 303 42.67 -18.33 37.84
N LEU A 304 42.81 -19.07 36.74
CA LEU A 304 42.69 -20.53 36.63
C LEU A 304 43.89 -21.08 35.81
N PRO A 305 45.13 -21.06 36.35
CA PRO A 305 46.33 -21.41 35.59
C PRO A 305 46.34 -22.86 35.07
N ASP A 306 45.64 -23.78 35.74
CA ASP A 306 45.51 -25.19 35.34
C ASP A 306 44.46 -25.42 34.23
N ALA A 307 43.79 -24.37 33.75
CA ALA A 307 42.75 -24.49 32.72
C ALA A 307 43.37 -24.69 31.32
N MET A 308 43.02 -25.79 30.66
CA MET A 308 43.33 -25.99 29.24
C MET A 308 42.57 -24.95 28.41
N ILE A 309 43.24 -24.18 27.55
CA ILE A 309 42.58 -23.17 26.69
C ILE A 309 42.65 -23.62 25.22
N THR A 310 41.52 -23.56 24.51
CA THR A 310 41.44 -23.83 23.07
C THR A 310 40.70 -22.72 22.34
N SER A 311 41.31 -22.17 21.29
CA SER A 311 40.68 -21.16 20.44
C SER A 311 39.86 -21.81 19.32
N ARG A 312 38.76 -21.18 18.90
CA ARG A 312 37.95 -21.57 17.73
C ARG A 312 37.72 -20.35 16.82
N PRO A 313 38.17 -20.36 15.56
CA PRO A 313 37.83 -19.31 14.59
C PRO A 313 36.35 -19.39 14.17
N ARG A 314 35.82 -18.30 13.64
CA ARG A 314 34.45 -18.23 13.09
C ARG A 314 34.29 -19.16 11.88
N MET A 315 33.08 -19.71 11.69
CA MET A 315 32.77 -20.65 10.59
C MET A 315 32.44 -19.98 9.25
N SER A 316 32.27 -18.65 9.24
CA SER A 316 32.02 -17.83 8.05
C SER A 316 32.63 -16.45 8.19
N GLN A 317 32.81 -15.74 7.08
CA GLN A 317 33.31 -14.36 7.07
C GLN A 317 32.20 -13.37 7.49
N LEU A 318 32.61 -12.18 7.89
CA LEU A 318 31.75 -11.04 8.21
C LEU A 318 32.34 -9.82 7.49
N THR A 319 31.57 -9.16 6.63
CA THR A 319 32.09 -8.09 5.75
C THR A 319 31.30 -6.79 5.87
N TYR A 320 32.01 -5.67 5.91
CA TYR A 320 31.43 -4.32 6.00
C TYR A 320 30.93 -3.81 4.65
N MET A 321 29.75 -3.19 4.64
CA MET A 321 29.10 -2.61 3.45
C MET A 321 28.93 -1.09 3.52
N GLY A 322 29.60 -0.42 4.45
CA GLY A 322 29.49 1.02 4.63
C GLY A 322 28.11 1.49 5.13
N SER A 323 27.72 2.70 4.73
CA SER A 323 26.42 3.30 5.08
C SER A 323 25.38 3.05 3.99
N LYS A 324 24.20 2.55 4.38
CA LYS A 324 23.06 2.32 3.49
C LYS A 324 21.79 2.98 4.02
N LYS A 325 21.03 3.63 3.14
CA LYS A 325 19.66 4.09 3.47
C LYS A 325 18.75 2.89 3.74
N LEU A 326 17.82 3.04 4.69
CA LEU A 326 16.87 2.01 5.13
C LEU A 326 16.15 1.30 3.96
N SER A 327 15.69 2.05 2.95
CA SER A 327 15.05 1.52 1.75
C SER A 327 15.95 0.68 0.83
N ARG A 328 17.27 0.76 1.00
CA ARG A 328 18.32 0.04 0.25
C ARG A 328 19.07 -1.00 1.10
N LEU A 329 18.58 -1.34 2.29
CA LEU A 329 19.09 -2.51 3.01
C LEU A 329 18.77 -3.79 2.22
N PRO A 330 19.64 -4.82 2.28
CA PRO A 330 19.35 -6.12 1.69
C PRO A 330 18.22 -6.83 2.44
N ARG A 331 17.69 -7.88 1.84
CA ARG A 331 16.67 -8.74 2.44
C ARG A 331 17.26 -9.49 3.65
N ARG A 332 16.41 -9.92 4.60
CA ARG A 332 16.83 -10.55 5.88
C ARG A 332 17.79 -9.67 6.72
N SER A 333 17.58 -8.36 6.70
CA SER A 333 18.34 -7.40 7.51
C SER A 333 17.79 -7.26 8.93
N ALA A 334 18.67 -7.24 9.92
CA ALA A 334 18.37 -6.64 11.23
C ALA A 334 18.81 -5.17 11.25
N VAL A 335 17.99 -4.29 11.82
CA VAL A 335 18.32 -2.88 12.08
C VAL A 335 18.36 -2.67 13.59
N VAL A 336 19.51 -2.21 14.11
CA VAL A 336 19.78 -2.21 15.55
C VAL A 336 19.90 -0.78 16.10
N THR A 337 19.15 -0.48 17.16
CA THR A 337 19.20 0.76 17.93
C THR A 337 19.00 0.49 19.43
N PHE A 338 19.26 1.47 20.29
CA PHE A 338 19.34 1.30 21.75
C PHE A 338 18.29 2.12 22.51
N SER A 339 17.21 2.50 21.81
CA SER A 339 16.06 3.23 22.33
C SER A 339 14.76 2.56 21.85
N VAL A 340 13.81 2.32 22.76
CA VAL A 340 12.49 1.75 22.43
C VAL A 340 11.73 2.64 21.44
N ASN A 341 11.83 3.96 21.61
CA ASN A 341 11.23 4.94 20.70
C ASN A 341 11.79 4.83 19.29
N ASP A 342 13.11 4.62 19.16
CA ASP A 342 13.76 4.46 17.85
C ASP A 342 13.38 3.12 17.21
N VAL A 343 13.26 2.03 17.99
CA VAL A 343 12.77 0.74 17.49
C VAL A 343 11.37 0.89 16.88
N TYR A 344 10.44 1.55 17.58
CA TYR A 344 9.09 1.80 17.04
C TYR A 344 9.10 2.75 15.83
N ALA A 345 9.90 3.81 15.86
CA ALA A 345 9.98 4.78 14.76
C ALA A 345 10.56 4.17 13.48
N ILE A 346 11.62 3.34 13.61
CA ILE A 346 12.22 2.63 12.48
C ILE A 346 11.27 1.52 12.00
N ALA A 347 10.59 0.78 12.88
CA ALA A 347 9.64 -0.26 12.48
C ALA A 347 8.44 0.31 11.70
N GLU A 348 7.89 1.44 12.14
CA GLU A 348 6.84 2.16 11.39
C GLU A 348 7.35 2.68 10.03
N LEU A 349 8.60 3.15 9.96
CA LEU A 349 9.21 3.61 8.71
C LEU A 349 9.49 2.44 7.73
N VAL A 350 9.92 1.28 8.24
CA VAL A 350 10.10 0.06 7.42
C VAL A 350 8.75 -0.48 6.95
N ARG A 351 7.72 -0.52 7.81
CA ARG A 351 6.36 -0.91 7.43
C ARG A 351 5.87 -0.10 6.22
N ARG A 352 6.04 1.21 6.25
CA ARG A 352 5.67 2.13 5.14
C ARG A 352 6.51 1.97 3.87
N GLN A 353 7.69 1.35 3.94
CA GLN A 353 8.62 1.22 2.80
C GLN A 353 8.81 -0.22 2.29
N LYS A 354 8.36 -1.23 3.05
CA LYS A 354 8.63 -2.66 2.86
C LYS A 354 7.47 -3.59 3.30
N GLY A 355 6.28 -3.05 3.56
CA GLY A 355 5.09 -3.80 4.01
C GLY A 355 5.08 -4.19 5.50
N GLY A 356 6.23 -4.51 6.10
CA GLY A 356 6.29 -4.80 7.53
C GLY A 356 7.68 -5.07 8.10
N ALA A 357 7.76 -5.05 9.43
CA ALA A 357 8.95 -5.45 10.18
C ALA A 357 8.58 -6.16 11.50
N ALA A 358 9.40 -7.11 11.92
CA ALA A 358 9.34 -7.72 13.24
C ALA A 358 10.07 -6.84 14.27
N VAL A 359 9.62 -6.85 15.52
CA VAL A 359 10.18 -6.03 16.61
C VAL A 359 10.71 -6.90 17.74
N VAL A 360 12.00 -6.77 18.09
CA VAL A 360 12.67 -7.56 19.14
C VAL A 360 13.46 -6.68 20.10
N MET A 361 12.98 -6.58 21.35
CA MET A 361 13.60 -5.77 22.40
C MET A 361 13.81 -6.58 23.68
N GLY A 362 14.77 -6.17 24.52
CA GLY A 362 15.11 -6.86 25.76
C GLY A 362 13.97 -6.97 26.79
N SER A 363 13.00 -6.04 26.75
CA SER A 363 11.81 -6.01 27.61
C SER A 363 10.76 -7.07 27.27
N LEU A 364 10.61 -7.41 25.98
CA LEU A 364 9.60 -8.36 25.48
C LEU A 364 9.77 -9.73 26.15
N SER A 365 8.65 -10.39 26.48
CA SER A 365 8.70 -11.74 27.07
C SER A 365 9.34 -12.75 26.12
N PRO A 366 9.83 -13.88 26.64
CA PRO A 366 10.33 -14.98 25.79
C PRO A 366 9.34 -15.38 24.70
N ARG A 367 8.04 -15.43 25.03
CA ARG A 367 6.94 -15.78 24.12
C ARG A 367 6.72 -14.75 23.02
N THR A 368 6.50 -13.47 23.39
CA THR A 368 6.34 -12.39 22.40
C THR A 368 7.56 -12.30 21.48
N ARG A 369 8.77 -12.43 22.04
CA ARG A 369 10.04 -12.35 21.32
C ARG A 369 10.21 -13.49 20.32
N ASN A 370 9.93 -14.73 20.72
CA ASN A 370 9.96 -15.89 19.82
C ASN A 370 8.96 -15.74 18.68
N ALA A 371 7.71 -15.36 18.98
CA ALA A 371 6.68 -15.17 17.94
C ALA A 371 7.00 -14.01 16.97
N GLN A 372 7.69 -12.95 17.42
CA GLN A 372 8.21 -11.90 16.53
C GLN A 372 9.40 -12.39 15.67
N VAL A 373 10.27 -13.24 16.21
CA VAL A 373 11.34 -13.89 15.43
C VAL A 373 10.78 -14.88 14.40
N GLU A 374 9.71 -15.60 14.75
CA GLU A 374 9.04 -16.56 13.88
C GLU A 374 8.48 -15.91 12.61
N LEU A 375 7.80 -14.75 12.73
CA LEU A 375 7.33 -13.96 11.57
C LEU A 375 8.47 -13.56 10.62
N PHE A 376 9.66 -13.27 11.16
CA PHE A 376 10.85 -12.97 10.35
C PHE A 376 11.44 -14.24 9.71
N GLN A 377 11.52 -15.34 10.46
CA GLN A 377 12.06 -16.61 9.96
C GLN A 377 11.17 -17.21 8.85
N ASN A 378 9.85 -17.18 9.03
CA ASN A 378 8.83 -17.65 8.09
C ASN A 378 8.66 -16.77 6.83
N GLY A 379 9.41 -15.66 6.75
CA GLY A 379 9.45 -14.76 5.59
C GLY A 379 8.27 -13.81 5.45
N ASP A 380 7.40 -13.74 6.47
CA ASP A 380 6.25 -12.83 6.55
C ASP A 380 6.70 -11.37 6.68
N VAL A 381 7.89 -11.14 7.25
CA VAL A 381 8.60 -9.85 7.20
C VAL A 381 10.08 -10.06 6.89
N GLU A 382 10.64 -9.20 6.03
CA GLU A 382 12.05 -9.33 5.60
C GLU A 382 13.05 -8.55 6.47
N HIS A 383 12.54 -7.81 7.45
CA HIS A 383 13.31 -6.88 8.27
C HIS A 383 12.98 -7.07 9.76
N LEU A 384 14.01 -7.04 10.60
CA LEU A 384 13.92 -7.17 12.05
C LEU A 384 14.45 -5.89 12.72
N ILE A 385 13.63 -5.16 13.45
CA ILE A 385 14.08 -3.95 14.18
C ILE A 385 14.28 -4.32 15.65
N ALA A 386 15.47 -4.03 16.18
CA ALA A 386 15.87 -4.61 17.45
C ALA A 386 16.82 -3.75 18.29
N THR A 387 17.00 -4.17 19.55
CA THR A 387 18.12 -3.74 20.40
C THR A 387 19.24 -4.80 20.41
N ASP A 388 20.31 -4.50 21.16
CA ASP A 388 21.35 -5.45 21.61
C ASP A 388 20.83 -6.81 22.11
N ALA A 389 19.55 -6.92 22.48
CA ALA A 389 18.87 -8.17 22.81
C ALA A 389 18.88 -9.24 21.70
N ILE A 390 19.22 -8.92 20.43
CA ILE A 390 19.49 -9.95 19.40
C ILE A 390 20.93 -10.50 19.46
N GLY A 391 21.85 -9.78 20.11
CA GLY A 391 23.25 -10.18 20.28
C GLY A 391 23.41 -11.43 21.14
N MET A 392 22.39 -11.84 21.89
CA MET A 392 22.39 -13.04 22.73
C MET A 392 21.03 -13.75 22.71
N GLY A 393 21.05 -15.08 22.60
CA GLY A 393 19.90 -15.92 22.94
C GLY A 393 18.68 -15.92 22.01
N LEU A 394 18.88 -15.71 20.72
CA LEU A 394 17.91 -16.04 19.67
C LEU A 394 18.59 -16.77 18.52
N ASN A 395 17.95 -17.83 18.00
CA ASN A 395 18.34 -18.49 16.75
C ASN A 395 17.83 -17.70 15.54
N LEU A 396 18.53 -16.61 15.25
CA LEU A 396 18.32 -15.77 14.07
C LEU A 396 19.15 -16.24 12.88
N ASP A 397 18.62 -16.06 11.68
CA ASP A 397 19.30 -16.33 10.42
C ASP A 397 19.28 -15.04 9.59
N LEU A 398 20.24 -14.15 9.87
CA LEU A 398 20.36 -12.83 9.26
C LEU A 398 21.44 -12.84 8.19
N ASP A 399 21.19 -12.20 7.05
CA ASP A 399 22.22 -11.99 6.03
C ASP A 399 22.96 -10.64 6.25
N HIS A 400 22.31 -9.70 6.95
CA HIS A 400 22.84 -8.35 7.21
C HIS A 400 22.46 -7.79 8.59
N VAL A 401 23.36 -7.00 9.19
CA VAL A 401 23.12 -6.19 10.40
C VAL A 401 23.48 -4.72 10.14
N ALA A 402 22.49 -3.83 10.24
CA ALA A 402 22.65 -2.39 10.07
C ALA A 402 22.49 -1.65 11.41
N PHE A 403 23.53 -0.92 11.84
CA PHE A 403 23.46 -0.10 13.06
C PHE A 403 22.80 1.26 12.77
N ALA A 404 21.68 1.54 13.44
CA ALA A 404 20.95 2.81 13.39
C ALA A 404 21.28 3.74 14.58
N ALA A 405 22.05 3.26 15.57
CA ALA A 405 22.70 4.05 16.60
C ALA A 405 24.11 3.48 16.92
N GLU A 406 24.99 4.30 17.49
CA GLU A 406 26.35 3.90 17.95
C GLU A 406 26.53 4.03 19.48
N LYS A 407 25.56 4.62 20.18
CA LYS A 407 25.58 4.89 21.63
C LYS A 407 24.40 4.22 22.33
N LYS A 408 24.63 3.68 23.53
CA LYS A 408 23.58 3.17 24.42
C LYS A 408 23.66 3.82 25.80
N PHE A 409 22.55 3.80 26.52
CA PHE A 409 22.56 4.05 27.96
C PHE A 409 23.00 2.77 28.67
N ASP A 410 23.95 2.85 29.59
CA ASP A 410 24.49 1.70 30.34
C ASP A 410 24.01 1.63 31.80
N GLY A 411 22.97 2.37 32.14
CA GLY A 411 22.47 2.56 33.51
C GLY A 411 22.97 3.86 34.15
N PHE A 412 24.11 4.39 33.69
CA PHE A 412 24.73 5.60 34.24
C PHE A 412 24.88 6.71 33.20
N GLN A 413 25.29 6.38 31.96
CA GLN A 413 25.58 7.36 30.92
C GLN A 413 25.31 6.86 29.49
N HIS A 414 25.17 7.80 28.55
CA HIS A 414 25.07 7.50 27.11
C HIS A 414 26.47 7.40 26.48
N ARG A 415 27.10 6.22 26.59
CA ARG A 415 28.42 5.94 25.99
C ARG A 415 28.33 5.30 24.60
N ARG A 416 29.41 5.39 23.82
CA ARG A 416 29.63 4.55 22.63
C ARG A 416 29.70 3.06 23.03
N LEU A 417 29.31 2.19 22.10
CA LEU A 417 29.56 0.76 22.20
C LEU A 417 31.05 0.46 22.04
N THR A 418 31.52 -0.60 22.71
CA THR A 418 32.84 -1.18 22.45
C THR A 418 32.82 -2.05 21.20
N ALA A 419 33.99 -2.26 20.57
CA ALA A 419 34.12 -3.16 19.42
C ALA A 419 33.60 -4.58 19.71
N ALA A 420 33.78 -5.10 20.93
CA ALA A 420 33.25 -6.40 21.34
C ALA A 420 31.71 -6.42 21.46
N GLU A 421 31.08 -5.35 21.94
CA GLU A 421 29.61 -5.23 21.95
C GLU A 421 29.04 -5.14 20.53
N LEU A 422 29.70 -4.37 19.65
CA LEU A 422 29.36 -4.30 18.22
C LEU A 422 29.52 -5.69 17.55
N ALA A 423 30.61 -6.42 17.84
CA ALA A 423 30.88 -7.75 17.28
C ALA A 423 29.85 -8.81 17.71
N GLN A 424 29.38 -8.76 18.96
CA GLN A 424 28.37 -9.67 19.48
C GLN A 424 27.02 -9.51 18.75
N ILE A 425 26.74 -8.29 18.26
CA ILE A 425 25.54 -7.95 17.47
C ILE A 425 25.78 -8.22 15.97
N ALA A 426 26.83 -7.65 15.37
CA ALA A 426 27.18 -7.79 13.96
C ALA A 426 27.43 -9.25 13.57
N GLY A 427 28.09 -10.02 14.45
CA GLY A 427 28.32 -11.44 14.29
C GLY A 427 27.06 -12.33 14.35
N ARG A 428 25.86 -11.75 14.44
CA ARG A 428 24.58 -12.42 14.17
C ARG A 428 24.23 -12.48 12.67
N ALA A 429 24.90 -11.68 11.82
CA ALA A 429 24.85 -11.84 10.37
C ALA A 429 25.76 -13.00 9.92
N GLY A 430 25.27 -13.83 9.00
CA GLY A 430 25.95 -15.05 8.56
C GLY A 430 25.80 -16.19 9.57
N ARG A 431 25.51 -17.39 9.07
CA ARG A 431 25.19 -18.56 9.91
C ARG A 431 25.82 -19.84 9.35
N HIS A 432 26.48 -20.60 10.22
CA HIS A 432 27.31 -21.75 9.84
C HIS A 432 28.36 -21.31 8.80
N THR A 433 28.30 -21.82 7.58
CA THR A 433 29.20 -21.48 6.46
C THR A 433 28.68 -20.36 5.55
N ARG A 434 27.48 -19.79 5.80
CA ARG A 434 27.04 -18.58 5.09
C ARG A 434 27.71 -17.35 5.69
N ASP A 435 28.36 -16.57 4.83
CA ASP A 435 28.97 -15.29 5.19
C ASP A 435 27.90 -14.26 5.58
N GLY A 436 28.29 -13.33 6.45
CA GLY A 436 27.45 -12.26 6.95
C GLY A 436 27.93 -10.90 6.48
N THR A 437 27.03 -9.93 6.47
CA THR A 437 27.39 -8.54 6.20
C THR A 437 26.95 -7.60 7.33
N PHE A 438 27.66 -6.49 7.51
CA PHE A 438 27.25 -5.45 8.45
C PHE A 438 27.45 -4.04 7.86
N GLY A 439 26.84 -3.04 8.48
CA GLY A 439 26.92 -1.65 8.02
C GLY A 439 26.22 -0.69 8.96
N VAL A 440 26.06 0.55 8.53
CA VAL A 440 25.37 1.61 9.29
C VAL A 440 24.18 2.17 8.50
N THR A 441 23.21 2.74 9.20
CA THR A 441 22.03 3.36 8.59
C THR A 441 21.50 4.56 9.39
N GLY A 442 20.45 5.21 8.89
CA GLY A 442 19.82 6.35 9.54
C GLY A 442 20.74 7.57 9.62
N ARG A 443 21.17 7.92 10.84
CA ARG A 443 22.02 9.10 11.14
C ARG A 443 23.42 8.73 11.65
N VAL A 444 23.79 7.44 11.61
CA VAL A 444 25.10 6.96 12.06
C VAL A 444 26.13 7.18 10.95
N ALA A 445 27.28 7.77 11.31
CA ALA A 445 28.42 7.91 10.41
C ALA A 445 29.02 6.53 10.08
N PRO A 446 29.69 6.35 8.93
CA PRO A 446 30.49 5.16 8.68
C PRO A 446 31.46 4.89 9.84
N PHE A 447 31.64 3.62 10.20
CA PHE A 447 32.67 3.23 11.15
C PHE A 447 34.07 3.54 10.60
N GLU A 448 34.98 3.86 11.53
CA GLU A 448 36.40 4.10 11.29
C GLU A 448 37.11 2.79 10.89
N ASP A 449 38.10 2.84 9.99
CA ASP A 449 38.66 1.62 9.37
C ASP A 449 39.28 0.64 10.38
N GLU A 450 39.91 1.13 11.47
CA GLU A 450 40.43 0.29 12.56
C GLU A 450 39.30 -0.50 13.25
N LEU A 451 38.13 0.11 13.44
CA LEU A 451 36.96 -0.55 14.02
C LEU A 451 36.36 -1.58 13.05
N VAL A 452 36.41 -1.31 11.74
CA VAL A 452 36.02 -2.29 10.71
C VAL A 452 36.96 -3.49 10.76
N GLU A 453 38.28 -3.29 10.73
CA GLU A 453 39.27 -4.37 10.80
C GLU A 453 39.10 -5.22 12.07
N GLN A 454 38.91 -4.60 13.24
CA GLN A 454 38.63 -5.33 14.49
C GLN A 454 37.36 -6.19 14.39
N LEU A 455 36.30 -5.68 13.76
CA LEU A 455 35.02 -6.38 13.59
C LEU A 455 35.10 -7.55 12.60
N GLU A 456 35.84 -7.41 11.50
CA GLU A 456 36.03 -8.45 10.47
C GLU A 456 37.02 -9.54 10.92
N THR A 457 38.14 -9.15 11.56
CA THR A 457 39.17 -10.10 12.06
C THR A 457 38.79 -10.77 13.39
N HIS A 458 37.78 -10.21 14.10
CA HIS A 458 37.38 -10.58 15.46
C HIS A 458 38.48 -10.43 16.53
N VAL A 459 39.43 -9.52 16.31
CA VAL A 459 40.47 -9.18 17.28
C VAL A 459 40.01 -7.99 18.13
N PHE A 460 39.87 -8.21 19.44
CA PHE A 460 39.37 -7.20 20.39
C PHE A 460 40.27 -7.10 21.62
N GLN A 461 40.25 -5.93 22.28
CA GLN A 461 40.97 -5.72 23.53
C GLN A 461 40.53 -6.73 24.61
N PRO A 462 41.46 -7.40 25.32
CA PRO A 462 41.12 -8.30 26.40
C PRO A 462 40.35 -7.62 27.54
N ILE A 463 39.46 -8.38 28.17
CA ILE A 463 38.77 -7.95 29.39
C ILE A 463 39.82 -7.93 30.51
N LYS A 464 39.88 -6.82 31.26
CA LYS A 464 40.92 -6.56 32.28
C LYS A 464 40.50 -6.96 33.69
N MET A 465 39.20 -6.91 34.00
CA MET A 465 38.64 -7.18 35.32
C MET A 465 37.30 -7.93 35.17
N MET A 466 37.00 -8.85 36.08
CA MET A 466 35.64 -9.38 36.30
C MET A 466 34.99 -8.72 37.51
N GLN A 467 33.67 -8.55 37.52
CA GLN A 467 32.95 -8.17 38.73
C GLN A 467 32.98 -9.34 39.73
N TRP A 468 33.19 -9.03 41.00
CA TRP A 468 33.24 -9.99 42.09
C TRP A 468 32.44 -9.45 43.27
N ARG A 469 31.73 -10.36 43.94
CA ARG A 469 31.06 -10.14 45.21
C ARG A 469 31.45 -11.30 46.11
N ASN A 470 31.60 -11.04 47.41
CA ASN A 470 31.82 -12.11 48.37
C ASN A 470 30.62 -13.08 48.38
N ARG A 471 30.92 -14.36 48.57
CA ARG A 471 29.94 -15.45 48.66
C ARG A 471 29.78 -15.98 50.10
N LEU A 472 30.78 -15.77 50.95
CA LEU A 472 30.72 -16.11 52.38
C LEU A 472 30.15 -14.90 53.11
N LEU A 473 28.82 -14.77 53.07
CA LEU A 473 28.10 -13.70 53.76
C LEU A 473 27.94 -14.05 55.24
N ASP A 474 28.13 -13.05 56.09
CA ASP A 474 27.88 -13.13 57.52
C ASP A 474 26.44 -12.68 57.82
N PHE A 475 25.82 -13.25 58.84
CA PHE A 475 24.48 -12.91 59.30
C PHE A 475 24.40 -12.73 60.82
N GLU A 476 25.52 -12.70 61.56
CA GLU A 476 25.51 -12.44 63.01
C GLU A 476 24.93 -11.06 63.35
N SER A 477 25.18 -10.04 62.53
CA SER A 477 24.45 -8.77 62.56
C SER A 477 24.37 -8.09 61.18
N TYR A 478 23.53 -7.06 61.05
CA TYR A 478 23.49 -6.20 59.87
C TYR A 478 24.86 -5.60 59.53
N SER A 479 25.66 -5.24 60.54
CA SER A 479 26.99 -4.66 60.34
C SER A 479 27.93 -5.66 59.64
N ASP A 480 27.82 -6.93 60.00
CA ASP A 480 28.67 -8.02 59.51
C ASP A 480 28.19 -8.51 58.14
N LEU A 481 26.87 -8.52 57.90
CA LEU A 481 26.29 -8.71 56.56
C LEU A 481 26.77 -7.61 55.59
N ILE A 482 26.71 -6.34 56.00
CA ILE A 482 27.23 -5.23 55.18
C ILE A 482 28.74 -5.37 55.00
N ALA A 483 29.54 -5.59 56.06
CA ALA A 483 30.99 -5.74 55.96
C ALA A 483 31.41 -6.93 55.06
N SER A 484 30.69 -8.05 55.12
CA SER A 484 30.95 -9.22 54.28
C SER A 484 30.52 -9.01 52.83
N LEU A 485 29.42 -8.30 52.55
CA LEU A 485 29.03 -7.85 51.20
C LEU A 485 29.99 -6.80 50.62
N GLU A 486 30.49 -5.90 51.47
CA GLU A 486 31.37 -4.77 51.14
C GLU A 486 32.82 -5.18 50.83
N MET A 487 33.21 -6.41 51.14
CA MET A 487 34.57 -6.93 51.04
C MET A 487 35.22 -6.67 49.65
N ALA A 488 36.52 -6.36 49.65
CA ALA A 488 37.32 -6.21 48.44
C ALA A 488 37.91 -7.55 47.96
N PRO A 489 37.99 -7.83 46.65
CA PRO A 489 38.56 -9.07 46.13
C PRO A 489 40.09 -9.13 46.32
N GLY A 490 40.58 -10.22 46.92
CA GLY A 490 42.01 -10.46 47.16
C GLY A 490 42.83 -10.96 45.96
N LYS A 491 42.32 -10.88 44.72
CA LYS A 491 43.03 -11.33 43.50
C LYS A 491 43.02 -10.25 42.42
N VAL A 492 44.16 -10.10 41.74
CA VAL A 492 44.29 -9.25 40.55
C VAL A 492 43.37 -9.79 39.43
N GLY A 493 42.75 -8.89 38.66
CA GLY A 493 41.76 -9.23 37.64
C GLY A 493 40.33 -9.38 38.17
N LEU A 494 40.08 -9.13 39.45
CA LEU A 494 38.74 -9.03 40.06
C LEU A 494 38.52 -7.62 40.63
N THR A 495 37.32 -7.06 40.43
CA THR A 495 36.88 -5.80 41.05
C THR A 495 35.61 -6.04 41.87
N LYS A 496 35.39 -5.27 42.94
CA LYS A 496 34.12 -5.28 43.67
C LYS A 496 32.98 -4.89 42.72
N SER A 497 31.88 -5.64 42.73
CA SER A 497 30.66 -5.31 41.97
C SER A 497 30.07 -3.98 42.42
N LEU A 498 29.44 -3.24 41.51
CA LEU A 498 28.67 -2.05 41.88
C LEU A 498 27.51 -2.42 42.85
N PRO A 499 27.02 -1.48 43.68
CA PRO A 499 25.86 -1.71 44.53
C PRO A 499 24.63 -2.00 43.67
N ALA A 500 24.22 -3.27 43.59
CA ALA A 500 23.04 -3.69 42.84
C ALA A 500 21.75 -3.40 43.65
N SER A 501 20.60 -3.63 43.03
CA SER A 501 19.28 -3.34 43.59
C SER A 501 19.00 -4.06 44.92
N ASP A 502 19.63 -5.21 45.16
CA ASP A 502 19.51 -5.97 46.41
C ASP A 502 20.13 -5.24 47.62
N LEU A 503 21.37 -4.80 47.50
CA LEU A 503 22.06 -4.01 48.53
C LEU A 503 21.37 -2.64 48.73
N GLN A 504 20.96 -1.98 47.65
CA GLN A 504 20.23 -0.72 47.74
C GLN A 504 18.87 -0.88 48.46
N ALA A 505 18.14 -1.95 48.19
CA ALA A 505 16.89 -2.26 48.90
C ALA A 505 17.13 -2.56 50.39
N LEU A 506 18.18 -3.33 50.72
CA LEU A 506 18.57 -3.62 52.10
C LEU A 506 18.90 -2.33 52.87
N GLU A 507 19.74 -1.45 52.31
CA GLU A 507 20.11 -0.16 52.92
C GLU A 507 18.93 0.82 53.05
N LEU A 508 17.94 0.75 52.16
CA LEU A 508 16.72 1.56 52.26
C LEU A 508 15.78 1.01 53.33
N LEU A 509 15.57 -0.31 53.37
CA LEU A 509 14.71 -0.95 54.37
C LEU A 509 15.27 -0.88 55.78
N TYR A 510 16.57 -1.05 55.97
CA TYR A 510 17.18 -1.01 57.29
C TYR A 510 17.25 0.41 57.91
N LYS A 511 16.79 1.45 57.18
CA LYS A 511 16.50 2.78 57.77
C LYS A 511 15.16 2.81 58.53
N ASN A 512 14.26 1.86 58.27
CA ASN A 512 12.99 1.74 58.99
C ASN A 512 13.19 0.99 60.33
N ARG A 513 12.86 1.66 61.44
CA ARG A 513 12.97 1.10 62.80
C ARG A 513 12.18 -0.18 63.02
N ASP A 514 11.07 -0.38 62.33
CA ASP A 514 10.28 -1.61 62.48
C ASP A 514 10.86 -2.78 61.69
N ILE A 515 11.64 -2.52 60.63
CA ILE A 515 12.46 -3.54 59.98
C ILE A 515 13.67 -3.89 60.87
N GLN A 516 14.35 -2.88 61.45
CA GLN A 516 15.45 -3.10 62.41
C GLN A 516 15.04 -3.96 63.62
N ARG A 517 13.82 -3.74 64.15
CA ARG A 517 13.26 -4.52 65.27
C ARG A 517 12.97 -5.97 64.91
N ARG A 518 12.60 -6.24 63.66
CA ARG A 518 12.30 -7.57 63.15
C ARG A 518 13.58 -8.32 62.76
N ALA A 519 14.44 -7.74 61.93
CA ALA A 519 15.71 -8.33 61.50
C ALA A 519 16.82 -8.22 62.56
N CYS A 520 16.51 -8.63 63.80
CA CYS A 520 17.39 -8.58 64.97
C CYS A 520 18.08 -9.92 65.30
N ASP A 521 17.76 -10.99 64.56
CA ASP A 521 18.37 -12.31 64.66
C ASP A 521 18.88 -12.80 63.28
N PRO A 522 19.83 -13.77 63.22
CA PRO A 522 20.43 -14.21 61.96
C PRO A 522 19.48 -14.87 60.97
N GLU A 523 18.43 -15.57 61.43
CA GLU A 523 17.47 -16.24 60.54
C GLU A 523 16.57 -15.20 59.86
N ARG A 524 16.08 -14.20 60.60
CA ARG A 524 15.33 -13.07 60.04
C ARG A 524 16.19 -12.14 59.20
N LEU A 525 17.47 -11.97 59.52
CA LEU A 525 18.39 -11.19 58.69
C LEU A 525 18.68 -11.90 57.36
N LYS A 526 18.85 -13.24 57.37
CA LYS A 526 18.89 -14.06 56.14
C LYS A 526 17.59 -13.93 55.34
N LEU A 527 16.43 -14.01 55.99
CA LEU A 527 15.12 -13.82 55.33
C LEU A 527 15.00 -12.44 54.68
N LEU A 528 15.37 -11.36 55.39
CA LEU A 528 15.37 -10.00 54.83
C LEU A 528 16.25 -9.91 53.58
N TRP A 529 17.44 -10.51 53.61
CA TRP A 529 18.34 -10.56 52.46
C TRP A 529 17.78 -11.40 51.29
N ASP A 530 17.17 -12.56 51.56
CA ASP A 530 16.55 -13.42 50.55
C ASP A 530 15.32 -12.79 49.87
N VAL A 531 14.67 -11.81 50.53
CA VAL A 531 13.62 -10.96 49.97
C VAL A 531 14.20 -9.73 49.25
N CYS A 532 15.31 -9.15 49.72
CA CYS A 532 16.01 -8.08 49.00
C CYS A 532 16.52 -8.52 47.61
N GLN A 533 16.82 -9.81 47.44
CA GLN A 533 17.18 -10.42 46.15
C GLN A 533 16.02 -10.49 45.11
N VAL A 534 14.82 -9.97 45.39
CA VAL A 534 13.72 -9.92 44.40
C VAL A 534 14.02 -8.89 43.30
N PRO A 535 14.13 -9.28 42.01
CA PRO A 535 14.50 -8.34 40.94
C PRO A 535 13.42 -7.29 40.66
N ASP A 536 13.85 -6.04 40.46
CA ASP A 536 12.98 -5.00 39.91
C ASP A 536 12.84 -5.14 38.38
N TYR A 537 11.94 -6.03 37.96
CA TYR A 537 11.52 -6.14 36.56
C TYR A 537 10.82 -4.87 36.02
N ARG A 538 10.35 -3.97 36.90
CA ARG A 538 9.49 -2.81 36.59
C ARG A 538 10.31 -1.53 36.36
N LYS A 539 11.52 -1.46 36.92
CA LYS A 539 12.44 -0.31 36.88
C LYS A 539 11.81 0.95 37.48
N ILE A 540 11.25 0.79 38.67
CA ILE A 540 10.65 1.85 39.47
C ILE A 540 11.72 2.60 40.30
N ALA A 541 11.32 3.64 41.02
CA ALA A 541 12.23 4.30 41.96
C ALA A 541 12.68 3.31 43.06
N PRO A 542 13.97 3.29 43.47
CA PRO A 542 14.48 2.34 44.46
C PRO A 542 13.69 2.32 45.78
N THR A 543 13.17 3.46 46.23
CA THR A 543 12.28 3.58 47.41
C THR A 543 11.02 2.72 47.27
N ASN A 544 10.34 2.79 46.12
CA ASN A 544 9.11 2.06 45.86
C ASN A 544 9.35 0.54 45.71
N HIS A 545 10.53 0.13 45.24
CA HIS A 545 10.94 -1.28 45.23
C HIS A 545 11.26 -1.76 46.65
N ALA A 546 11.95 -0.95 47.45
CA ALA A 546 12.21 -1.23 48.86
C ALA A 546 10.90 -1.34 49.67
N GLU A 547 9.89 -0.48 49.43
CA GLU A 547 8.56 -0.59 50.04
C GLU A 547 7.88 -1.94 49.73
N LEU A 548 7.94 -2.38 48.47
CA LEU A 548 7.41 -3.69 48.05
C LEU A 548 8.13 -4.87 48.74
N ILE A 549 9.46 -4.82 48.80
CA ILE A 549 10.30 -5.81 49.52
C ILE A 549 9.97 -5.80 51.02
N GLY A 550 9.72 -4.64 51.61
CA GLY A 550 9.29 -4.49 53.01
C GLY A 550 7.96 -5.18 53.30
N ILE A 551 6.97 -5.02 52.42
CA ILE A 551 5.65 -5.68 52.52
C ILE A 551 5.78 -7.21 52.38
N LEU A 552 6.68 -7.69 51.52
CA LEU A 552 6.99 -9.13 51.39
C LEU A 552 7.65 -9.67 52.67
N PHE A 553 8.68 -9.00 53.18
CA PHE A 553 9.40 -9.39 54.40
C PHE A 553 8.46 -9.40 55.62
N GLN A 554 7.64 -8.37 55.81
CA GLN A 554 6.68 -8.31 56.93
C GLN A 554 5.68 -9.47 56.89
N GLN A 555 5.13 -9.82 55.72
CA GLN A 555 4.22 -10.97 55.62
C GLN A 555 4.91 -12.31 55.89
N LEU A 556 6.13 -12.50 55.42
CA LEU A 556 6.91 -13.73 55.65
C LEU A 556 7.35 -13.86 57.12
N ASP A 557 7.68 -12.77 57.80
CA ASP A 557 8.01 -12.76 59.23
C ASP A 557 6.75 -12.96 60.10
N ASP A 558 5.62 -12.32 59.77
CA ASP A 558 4.37 -12.46 60.53
C ASP A 558 3.65 -13.81 60.34
N ARG A 559 3.88 -14.51 59.22
CA ARG A 559 3.06 -15.68 58.83
C ARG A 559 3.84 -16.88 58.28
N GLY A 560 5.12 -16.75 57.96
CA GLY A 560 5.89 -17.72 57.17
C GLY A 560 5.57 -17.76 55.67
N VAL A 561 4.37 -17.30 55.27
CA VAL A 561 3.85 -17.35 53.89
C VAL A 561 3.15 -16.05 53.49
N LEU A 562 3.18 -15.72 52.20
CA LEU A 562 2.49 -14.54 51.67
C LEU A 562 0.96 -14.73 51.64
N SER A 563 0.22 -13.65 51.91
CA SER A 563 -1.25 -13.70 51.94
C SER A 563 -1.85 -14.00 50.56
N ARG A 564 -2.65 -15.07 50.47
CA ARG A 564 -3.32 -15.52 49.23
C ARG A 564 -4.13 -14.40 48.57
N ASP A 565 -4.91 -13.66 49.35
CA ASP A 565 -5.82 -12.62 48.84
C ASP A 565 -5.04 -11.40 48.34
N TRP A 566 -3.94 -11.05 49.01
CA TRP A 566 -3.05 -9.97 48.58
C TRP A 566 -2.36 -10.35 47.27
N LEU A 567 -1.81 -11.56 47.15
CA LEU A 567 -1.20 -12.04 45.91
C LEU A 567 -2.24 -12.15 44.78
N ALA A 568 -3.47 -12.59 45.09
CA ALA A 568 -4.58 -12.57 44.13
C ALA A 568 -4.86 -11.18 43.58
N ALA A 569 -4.95 -10.16 44.45
CA ALA A 569 -5.17 -8.77 44.05
C ALA A 569 -4.02 -8.21 43.20
N GLN A 570 -2.77 -8.51 43.58
CA GLN A 570 -1.58 -8.09 42.83
C GLN A 570 -1.48 -8.71 41.43
N ILE A 571 -1.95 -9.96 41.27
CA ILE A 571 -2.05 -10.65 39.98
C ILE A 571 -3.23 -10.10 39.17
N ALA A 572 -4.40 -9.90 39.78
CA ALA A 572 -5.60 -9.35 39.12
C ALA A 572 -5.44 -7.88 38.65
N TYR A 573 -4.50 -7.14 39.24
CA TYR A 573 -4.09 -5.83 38.73
C TYR A 573 -3.31 -5.93 37.40
N ALA A 574 -2.52 -6.98 37.22
CA ALA A 574 -1.78 -7.24 35.98
C ALA A 574 -2.61 -7.98 34.91
N ASP A 575 -3.54 -8.84 35.30
CA ASP A 575 -4.34 -9.69 34.41
C ASP A 575 -5.42 -8.93 33.62
N ARG A 576 -4.96 -8.08 32.70
CA ARG A 576 -5.78 -7.18 31.89
C ARG A 576 -5.16 -6.96 30.52
N ILE A 577 -5.90 -7.18 29.43
CA ILE A 577 -5.39 -7.17 28.03
C ILE A 577 -5.76 -5.91 27.22
N ASP A 578 -6.40 -4.94 27.86
CA ASP A 578 -6.65 -3.58 27.31
C ASP A 578 -5.36 -2.74 27.20
N GLY A 579 -5.49 -1.56 26.60
CA GLY A 579 -4.40 -0.59 26.48
C GLY A 579 -3.49 -0.77 25.27
N GLY A 580 -2.35 -0.08 25.31
CA GLY A 580 -1.34 -0.07 24.25
C GLY A 580 -0.19 -1.06 24.48
N ILE A 581 0.74 -1.09 23.53
CA ILE A 581 1.96 -1.92 23.58
C ILE A 581 2.72 -1.68 24.90
N ASP A 582 2.91 -0.43 25.28
CA ASP A 582 3.69 -0.06 26.47
C ASP A 582 2.90 -0.33 27.78
N THR A 583 1.56 -0.24 27.75
CA THR A 583 0.68 -0.68 28.85
C THR A 583 0.83 -2.18 29.12
N LEU A 584 0.80 -2.99 28.06
CA LEU A 584 0.96 -4.44 28.14
C LEU A 584 2.40 -4.81 28.56
N ALA A 585 3.42 -4.14 28.04
CA ALA A 585 4.80 -4.34 28.46
C ALA A 585 5.01 -4.05 29.96
N HIS A 586 4.39 -2.99 30.50
CA HIS A 586 4.41 -2.70 31.94
C HIS A 586 3.64 -3.74 32.76
N ARG A 587 2.49 -4.26 32.28
CA ARG A 587 1.76 -5.35 32.94
C ARG A 587 2.57 -6.67 32.94
N ILE A 588 3.32 -6.95 31.87
CA ILE A 588 4.27 -8.08 31.81
C ILE A 588 5.41 -7.89 32.83
N ALA A 589 5.97 -6.68 32.95
CA ALA A 589 6.96 -6.37 33.99
C ALA A 589 6.37 -6.54 35.41
N HIS A 590 5.10 -6.16 35.62
CA HIS A 590 4.40 -6.34 36.89
C HIS A 590 4.22 -7.80 37.28
N ILE A 591 3.78 -8.66 36.33
CA ILE A 591 3.54 -10.08 36.60
C ILE A 591 4.84 -10.86 36.81
N ARG A 592 5.96 -10.53 36.14
CA ARG A 592 7.25 -11.23 36.34
C ARG A 592 7.76 -11.17 37.78
N THR A 593 7.56 -10.06 38.49
CA THR A 593 7.84 -9.99 39.93
C THR A 593 7.10 -11.10 40.69
N TRP A 594 5.83 -11.34 40.35
CA TRP A 594 5.01 -12.38 40.97
C TRP A 594 5.34 -13.78 40.47
N THR A 595 5.74 -13.96 39.21
CA THR A 595 6.23 -15.24 38.69
C THR A 595 7.53 -15.66 39.40
N PHE A 596 8.45 -14.72 39.64
CA PHE A 596 9.67 -14.97 40.42
C PHE A 596 9.34 -15.32 41.88
N VAL A 597 8.48 -14.54 42.54
CA VAL A 597 7.98 -14.81 43.90
C VAL A 597 7.30 -16.19 43.98
N ALA A 598 6.53 -16.60 42.96
CA ALA A 598 5.88 -17.91 42.92
C ALA A 598 6.85 -19.10 42.80
N ASN A 599 8.07 -18.88 42.30
CA ASN A 599 9.13 -19.89 42.25
C ASN A 599 10.00 -19.94 43.53
N LYS A 600 9.85 -18.97 44.47
CA LYS A 600 10.58 -19.01 45.76
C LYS A 600 10.00 -20.08 46.69
N LYS A 601 10.87 -20.97 47.15
CA LYS A 601 10.54 -22.12 47.99
C LYS A 601 10.09 -21.68 49.38
N GLY A 602 8.94 -22.19 49.83
CA GLY A 602 8.41 -21.96 51.19
C GLY A 602 7.69 -20.62 51.40
N TRP A 603 7.67 -19.71 50.42
CA TRP A 603 6.99 -18.40 50.55
C TRP A 603 5.47 -18.46 50.33
N LEU A 604 4.94 -19.61 49.90
CA LEU A 604 3.53 -19.81 49.52
C LEU A 604 3.05 -21.21 49.93
N ASP A 605 1.79 -21.30 50.37
CA ASP A 605 1.13 -22.57 50.72
C ASP A 605 1.06 -23.56 49.55
N ASP A 606 0.76 -23.05 48.35
CA ASP A 606 0.58 -23.83 47.12
C ASP A 606 1.38 -23.17 45.98
N PRO A 607 2.69 -23.46 45.88
CA PRO A 607 3.53 -22.87 44.85
C PRO A 607 3.10 -23.25 43.42
N LEU A 608 2.49 -24.44 43.22
CA LEU A 608 2.10 -24.91 41.90
C LEU A 608 0.94 -24.09 41.34
N LEU A 609 -0.14 -23.92 42.12
CA LEU A 609 -1.28 -23.09 41.74
C LEU A 609 -0.86 -21.65 41.38
N TRP A 610 0.04 -21.04 42.15
CA TRP A 610 0.51 -19.69 41.87
C TRP A 610 1.49 -19.61 40.69
N GLN A 611 2.33 -20.63 40.46
CA GLN A 611 3.21 -20.71 39.29
C GLN A 611 2.41 -20.85 37.99
N GLU A 612 1.37 -21.68 37.99
CA GLU A 612 0.47 -21.85 36.84
C GLU A 612 -0.34 -20.57 36.59
N LYS A 613 -0.93 -19.98 37.64
CA LYS A 613 -1.72 -18.75 37.54
C LYS A 613 -0.89 -17.55 37.06
N THR A 614 0.33 -17.36 37.59
CA THR A 614 1.23 -16.27 37.13
C THR A 614 1.71 -16.48 35.69
N ARG A 615 2.04 -17.73 35.31
CA ARG A 615 2.40 -18.09 33.92
C ARG A 615 1.24 -17.85 32.94
N ALA A 616 0.02 -18.27 33.29
CA ALA A 616 -1.16 -18.05 32.46
C ALA A 616 -1.54 -16.57 32.26
N VAL A 617 -1.10 -15.69 33.17
CA VAL A 617 -1.20 -14.22 33.01
C VAL A 617 -0.05 -13.69 32.14
N GLU A 618 1.21 -14.10 32.37
CA GLU A 618 2.33 -13.67 31.49
C GLU A 618 2.09 -14.12 30.03
N ASP A 619 1.58 -15.33 29.80
CA ASP A 619 1.25 -15.84 28.46
C ASP A 619 0.15 -15.02 27.77
N ARG A 620 -1.01 -14.80 28.43
CA ARG A 620 -2.11 -13.99 27.85
C ARG A 620 -1.68 -12.55 27.54
N LEU A 621 -0.91 -11.92 28.43
CA LEU A 621 -0.34 -10.59 28.18
C LEU A 621 0.68 -10.60 27.04
N SER A 622 1.48 -11.67 26.92
CA SER A 622 2.50 -11.82 25.86
C SER A 622 1.89 -11.99 24.47
N ASP A 623 0.79 -12.73 24.37
CA ASP A 623 0.08 -12.95 23.11
C ASP A 623 -0.70 -11.70 22.70
N ALA A 624 -1.35 -11.02 23.66
CA ALA A 624 -1.93 -9.70 23.42
C ALA A 624 -0.87 -8.68 22.95
N LEU A 625 0.31 -8.65 23.59
CA LEU A 625 1.42 -7.78 23.18
C LEU A 625 1.93 -8.12 21.78
N HIS A 626 2.09 -9.40 21.46
CA HIS A 626 2.44 -9.83 20.10
C HIS A 626 1.39 -9.36 19.09
N GLU A 627 0.10 -9.52 19.38
CA GLU A 627 -0.97 -9.13 18.47
C GLU A 627 -0.98 -7.60 18.22
N ARG A 628 -0.75 -6.79 19.26
CA ARG A 628 -0.61 -5.32 19.13
C ARG A 628 0.63 -4.92 18.33
N LEU A 629 1.77 -5.59 18.52
CA LEU A 629 2.98 -5.36 17.72
C LEU A 629 2.74 -5.70 16.24
N THR A 630 2.19 -6.88 15.97
CA THR A 630 1.85 -7.35 14.61
C THR A 630 0.85 -6.43 13.92
N LYS A 631 -0.23 -6.00 14.60
CA LYS A 631 -1.21 -5.03 14.06
C LYS A 631 -0.61 -3.64 13.79
N ARG A 632 0.44 -3.24 14.51
CA ARG A 632 1.08 -1.92 14.35
C ARG A 632 2.21 -1.90 13.31
N PHE A 633 3.01 -2.96 13.22
CA PHE A 633 4.27 -2.96 12.46
C PHE A 633 4.27 -3.86 11.21
N ILE A 634 3.16 -4.55 10.92
CA ILE A 634 3.01 -5.41 9.73
C ILE A 634 1.69 -5.08 9.04
N ASP A 635 1.73 -4.62 7.79
CA ASP A 635 0.56 -4.71 6.93
C ASP A 635 0.45 -6.13 6.36
N ARG A 636 -0.57 -6.87 6.83
CA ARG A 636 -0.85 -8.24 6.40
C ARG A 636 -1.21 -8.35 4.92
N ARG A 637 -1.72 -7.28 4.28
CA ARG A 637 -2.04 -7.29 2.84
C ARG A 637 -0.74 -7.29 2.02
N THR A 638 0.09 -6.28 2.22
CA THR A 638 1.38 -6.16 1.52
C THR A 638 2.31 -7.34 1.82
N SER A 639 2.37 -7.84 3.07
CA SER A 639 3.25 -8.97 3.40
C SER A 639 2.86 -10.28 2.70
N VAL A 640 1.56 -10.61 2.62
CA VAL A 640 1.06 -11.82 1.94
C VAL A 640 1.22 -11.71 0.43
N LEU A 641 0.87 -10.56 -0.17
CA LEU A 641 1.09 -10.29 -1.60
C LEU A 641 2.57 -10.47 -1.96
N MET A 642 3.45 -9.85 -1.18
CA MET A 642 4.90 -9.97 -1.36
C MET A 642 5.39 -11.40 -1.17
N LYS A 643 4.77 -12.20 -0.29
CA LYS A 643 5.14 -13.62 -0.09
C LYS A 643 4.83 -14.46 -1.33
N ARG A 644 3.61 -14.35 -1.87
CA ARG A 644 3.20 -15.07 -3.10
C ARG A 644 4.02 -14.67 -4.33
N LEU A 645 4.27 -13.37 -4.52
CA LEU A 645 5.18 -12.82 -5.55
C LEU A 645 6.56 -13.49 -5.54
N ARG A 646 7.06 -13.92 -4.37
CA ARG A 646 8.38 -14.56 -4.20
C ARG A 646 8.35 -16.07 -4.38
N GLU A 647 7.22 -16.73 -4.19
CA GLU A 647 7.06 -18.20 -4.25
C GLU A 647 6.98 -18.75 -5.69
N LYS A 648 6.98 -17.87 -6.71
CA LYS A 648 6.86 -18.21 -8.14
C LYS A 648 5.57 -18.96 -8.51
N ALA A 649 4.52 -18.86 -7.68
CA ALA A 649 3.17 -19.03 -8.18
C ALA A 649 2.99 -18.08 -9.38
N MET A 650 2.39 -18.55 -10.48
CA MET A 650 1.94 -17.62 -11.50
C MET A 650 0.80 -16.82 -10.87
N LEU A 651 0.96 -15.51 -10.77
CA LEU A 651 -0.09 -14.63 -10.27
C LEU A 651 -1.29 -14.78 -11.21
N GLU A 652 -2.42 -15.24 -10.67
CA GLU A 652 -3.64 -15.38 -11.45
C GLU A 652 -4.21 -13.99 -11.70
N ALA A 653 -4.06 -13.52 -12.94
CA ALA A 653 -4.51 -12.21 -13.38
C ALA A 653 -5.70 -12.36 -14.33
N GLU A 654 -6.80 -11.71 -13.98
CA GLU A 654 -8.10 -11.78 -14.66
C GLU A 654 -8.50 -10.40 -15.17
N ILE A 655 -9.30 -10.35 -16.23
CA ILE A 655 -9.86 -9.11 -16.75
C ILE A 655 -11.38 -9.24 -16.72
N THR A 656 -12.05 -8.36 -15.99
CA THR A 656 -13.51 -8.40 -15.87
C THR A 656 -14.20 -7.97 -17.17
N PRO A 657 -15.49 -8.29 -17.37
CA PRO A 657 -16.28 -7.74 -18.47
C PRO A 657 -16.38 -6.20 -18.48
N THR A 658 -16.18 -5.54 -17.32
CA THR A 658 -16.08 -4.08 -17.19
C THR A 658 -14.70 -3.52 -17.56
N GLY A 659 -13.74 -4.38 -17.91
CA GLY A 659 -12.38 -4.01 -18.29
C GLY A 659 -11.44 -3.80 -17.09
N ASP A 660 -11.84 -4.13 -15.88
CA ASP A 660 -10.98 -4.02 -14.69
C ASP A 660 -9.96 -5.15 -14.67
N VAL A 661 -8.69 -4.80 -14.50
CA VAL A 661 -7.58 -5.76 -14.46
C VAL A 661 -7.31 -6.13 -13.01
N LEU A 662 -7.62 -7.38 -12.68
CA LEU A 662 -7.40 -7.98 -11.37
C LEU A 662 -6.11 -8.80 -11.40
N VAL A 663 -5.32 -8.77 -10.32
CA VAL A 663 -4.19 -9.67 -10.08
C VAL A 663 -4.35 -10.27 -8.68
N GLU A 664 -4.50 -11.58 -8.57
CA GLU A 664 -4.88 -12.28 -7.33
C GLU A 664 -6.16 -11.68 -6.68
N GLY A 665 -7.11 -11.23 -7.50
CA GLY A 665 -8.33 -10.54 -7.05
C GLY A 665 -8.14 -9.09 -6.57
N GLN A 666 -6.96 -8.49 -6.75
CA GLN A 666 -6.70 -7.07 -6.44
C GLN A 666 -6.77 -6.23 -7.72
N HIS A 667 -7.49 -5.10 -7.68
CA HIS A 667 -7.57 -4.16 -8.80
C HIS A 667 -6.22 -3.44 -9.01
N VAL A 668 -5.73 -3.45 -10.25
CA VAL A 668 -4.44 -2.84 -10.65
C VAL A 668 -4.64 -1.68 -11.63
N GLY A 669 -5.81 -1.61 -12.28
CA GLY A 669 -6.12 -0.61 -13.30
C GLY A 669 -7.26 -1.06 -14.23
N GLN A 670 -7.53 -0.28 -15.27
CA GLN A 670 -8.62 -0.53 -16.21
C GLN A 670 -8.14 -0.55 -17.67
N LEU A 671 -8.68 -1.48 -18.47
CA LEU A 671 -8.32 -1.76 -19.86
C LEU A 671 -9.37 -1.19 -20.84
N GLN A 672 -9.17 0.04 -21.28
CA GLN A 672 -10.03 0.74 -22.23
C GLN A 672 -9.51 0.54 -23.66
N GLY A 673 -10.23 -0.25 -24.47
CA GLY A 673 -9.83 -0.54 -25.84
C GLY A 673 -8.52 -1.35 -25.88
N PHE A 674 -7.45 -0.71 -26.36
CA PHE A 674 -6.07 -1.23 -26.35
C PHE A 674 -5.13 -0.49 -25.37
N ARG A 675 -5.68 0.26 -24.40
CA ARG A 675 -4.91 1.02 -23.40
C ARG A 675 -5.22 0.57 -21.98
N PHE A 676 -4.17 0.45 -21.18
CA PHE A 676 -4.23 0.10 -19.77
C PHE A 676 -3.93 1.34 -18.91
N ALA A 677 -4.94 1.84 -18.18
CA ALA A 677 -4.80 2.89 -17.19
C ALA A 677 -4.56 2.26 -15.80
N PRO A 678 -3.32 2.26 -15.27
CA PRO A 678 -3.06 1.73 -13.94
C PRO A 678 -3.65 2.64 -12.84
N ASP A 679 -4.05 2.05 -11.71
CA ASP A 679 -4.45 2.84 -10.55
C ASP A 679 -3.23 3.38 -9.78
N VAL A 680 -3.36 4.62 -9.31
CA VAL A 680 -2.29 5.39 -8.65
C VAL A 680 -2.02 4.88 -7.23
N SER A 681 -2.92 4.07 -6.63
CA SER A 681 -2.70 3.46 -5.32
C SER A 681 -1.55 2.44 -5.28
N ALA A 682 -1.08 1.97 -6.45
CA ALA A 682 -0.05 0.93 -6.58
C ALA A 682 1.41 1.44 -6.55
N GLU A 683 1.68 2.72 -6.28
CA GLU A 683 3.05 3.27 -6.30
C GLU A 683 3.95 2.69 -5.19
N GLY A 684 4.84 1.77 -5.60
CA GLY A 684 5.85 1.18 -4.73
C GLY A 684 7.03 0.59 -5.50
N ASN A 685 8.03 0.12 -4.77
CA ASN A 685 9.21 -0.56 -5.34
C ASN A 685 8.82 -1.77 -6.22
N ASP A 686 7.71 -2.39 -5.87
CA ASP A 686 7.22 -3.67 -6.38
C ASP A 686 6.15 -3.50 -7.48
N ALA A 687 5.72 -2.26 -7.76
CA ALA A 687 4.82 -1.91 -8.86
C ALA A 687 5.30 -2.49 -10.20
N LYS A 688 6.61 -2.50 -10.45
CA LYS A 688 7.21 -3.09 -11.66
C LYS A 688 6.94 -4.59 -11.81
N ALA A 689 6.82 -5.34 -10.72
CA ALA A 689 6.49 -6.76 -10.77
C ALA A 689 5.00 -6.96 -11.07
N ILE A 690 4.14 -6.14 -10.48
CA ILE A 690 2.68 -6.16 -10.71
C ILE A 690 2.36 -5.75 -12.17
N HIS A 691 2.97 -4.67 -12.68
CA HIS A 691 2.86 -4.28 -14.09
C HIS A 691 3.36 -5.37 -15.05
N ALA A 692 4.46 -6.06 -14.73
CA ALA A 692 4.99 -7.15 -15.56
C ALA A 692 4.07 -8.39 -15.58
N ALA A 693 3.38 -8.67 -14.47
CA ALA A 693 2.36 -9.71 -14.40
C ALA A 693 1.13 -9.33 -15.23
N ALA A 694 0.62 -8.10 -15.06
CA ALA A 694 -0.52 -7.58 -15.83
C ALA A 694 -0.24 -7.58 -17.34
N GLN A 695 0.92 -7.07 -17.78
CA GLN A 695 1.31 -7.04 -19.20
C GLN A 695 1.23 -8.41 -19.90
N LYS A 696 1.57 -9.50 -19.19
CA LYS A 696 1.53 -10.86 -19.76
C LYS A 696 0.11 -11.37 -20.05
N VAL A 697 -0.91 -10.86 -19.33
CA VAL A 697 -2.32 -11.16 -19.62
C VAL A 697 -2.92 -10.15 -20.59
N LEU A 698 -2.54 -8.87 -20.45
CA LEU A 698 -2.92 -7.81 -21.39
C LEU A 698 -2.53 -8.16 -22.84
N SER A 699 -1.35 -8.74 -23.09
CA SER A 699 -0.94 -9.14 -24.44
C SER A 699 -1.87 -10.20 -25.07
N VAL A 700 -2.40 -11.14 -24.27
CA VAL A 700 -3.32 -12.18 -24.76
C VAL A 700 -4.71 -11.62 -25.04
N GLU A 701 -5.20 -10.72 -24.18
CA GLU A 701 -6.48 -10.03 -24.41
C GLU A 701 -6.38 -9.02 -25.56
N PHE A 702 -5.24 -8.37 -25.78
CA PHE A 702 -4.99 -7.54 -26.97
C PHE A 702 -5.03 -8.35 -28.26
N GLU A 703 -4.43 -9.55 -28.28
CA GLU A 703 -4.49 -10.44 -29.44
C GLU A 703 -5.95 -10.86 -29.72
N SER A 704 -6.68 -11.31 -28.70
CA SER A 704 -8.11 -11.65 -28.82
C SER A 704 -9.00 -10.47 -29.25
N ARG A 705 -8.75 -9.26 -28.73
CA ARG A 705 -9.44 -8.02 -29.17
C ARG A 705 -9.12 -7.67 -30.62
N SER A 706 -7.89 -7.93 -31.08
CA SER A 706 -7.50 -7.67 -32.47
C SER A 706 -8.28 -8.55 -33.46
N GLU A 707 -8.48 -9.84 -33.14
CA GLU A 707 -9.29 -10.77 -33.93
C GLU A 707 -10.78 -10.37 -33.93
N LYS A 708 -11.34 -10.07 -32.75
CA LYS A 708 -12.73 -9.62 -32.59
C LYS A 708 -13.01 -8.35 -33.41
N ILE A 709 -12.10 -7.38 -33.39
CA ILE A 709 -12.20 -6.16 -34.21
C ILE A 709 -12.06 -6.47 -35.69
N ALA A 710 -11.09 -7.30 -36.11
CA ALA A 710 -10.90 -7.69 -37.51
C ALA A 710 -12.17 -8.36 -38.10
N GLY A 711 -12.89 -9.16 -37.31
CA GLY A 711 -14.18 -9.75 -37.69
C GLY A 711 -15.42 -8.87 -37.45
N ALA A 712 -15.30 -7.71 -36.81
CA ALA A 712 -16.45 -6.89 -36.41
C ALA A 712 -17.20 -6.28 -37.61
N ALA A 713 -18.53 -6.18 -37.51
CA ALA A 713 -19.39 -5.54 -38.51
C ALA A 713 -19.30 -4.00 -38.44
N ASN A 714 -19.73 -3.30 -39.52
CA ASN A 714 -19.52 -1.84 -39.67
C ASN A 714 -20.36 -0.97 -38.72
N ASP A 715 -21.44 -1.52 -38.17
CA ASP A 715 -22.36 -0.93 -37.20
C ASP A 715 -21.80 -0.91 -35.76
N GLN A 716 -20.85 -1.80 -35.44
CA GLN A 716 -20.20 -1.88 -34.12
C GLN A 716 -19.18 -0.75 -33.86
N PHE A 717 -18.91 0.09 -34.87
CA PHE A 717 -17.95 1.18 -34.82
C PHE A 717 -18.66 2.53 -34.87
N LEU A 718 -18.35 3.41 -33.92
CA LEU A 718 -18.92 4.76 -33.82
C LEU A 718 -17.82 5.82 -33.80
N LEU A 719 -17.79 6.68 -34.82
CA LEU A 719 -16.93 7.86 -34.83
C LEU A 719 -17.61 9.01 -34.08
N SER A 720 -16.96 9.47 -33.01
CA SER A 720 -17.45 10.52 -32.12
C SER A 720 -17.06 11.92 -32.62
N GLY A 721 -17.75 12.97 -32.16
CA GLY A 721 -17.54 14.37 -32.60
C GLY A 721 -16.13 14.92 -32.38
N ASP A 722 -15.42 14.36 -31.40
CA ASP A 722 -14.01 14.62 -31.05
C ASP A 722 -12.99 13.90 -31.96
N GLY A 723 -13.47 13.14 -32.95
CA GLY A 723 -12.66 12.30 -33.84
C GLY A 723 -12.22 10.97 -33.22
N LEU A 724 -12.74 10.56 -32.06
CA LEU A 724 -12.45 9.23 -31.50
C LEU A 724 -13.34 8.16 -32.15
N LEU A 725 -12.71 7.15 -32.75
CA LEU A 725 -13.39 5.93 -33.14
C LEU A 725 -13.53 5.01 -31.92
N ARG A 726 -14.77 4.61 -31.62
CA ARG A 726 -15.13 3.69 -30.55
C ARG A 726 -15.62 2.37 -31.13
N TRP A 727 -15.28 1.27 -30.44
CA TRP A 727 -15.85 -0.06 -30.66
C TRP A 727 -16.37 -0.55 -29.32
N GLN A 728 -17.64 -0.99 -29.27
CA GLN A 728 -18.33 -1.37 -28.03
C GLN A 728 -18.21 -0.29 -26.92
N GLY A 729 -18.26 0.99 -27.31
CA GLY A 729 -18.13 2.17 -26.43
C GLY A 729 -16.69 2.60 -26.10
N ALA A 730 -15.74 1.67 -26.09
CA ALA A 730 -14.33 1.93 -25.77
C ALA A 730 -13.59 2.60 -26.94
N PRO A 731 -12.75 3.63 -26.71
CA PRO A 731 -11.97 4.28 -27.75
C PRO A 731 -10.83 3.37 -28.24
N ILE A 732 -10.69 3.22 -29.57
CA ILE A 732 -9.69 2.35 -30.20
C ILE A 732 -8.80 3.08 -31.22
N ALA A 733 -9.22 4.23 -31.75
CA ALA A 733 -8.42 5.06 -32.66
C ALA A 733 -8.82 6.55 -32.59
N LYS A 734 -7.91 7.46 -33.00
CA LYS A 734 -8.23 8.89 -33.25
C LYS A 734 -8.06 9.20 -34.74
N LEU A 735 -9.00 9.98 -35.29
CA LEU A 735 -8.96 10.49 -36.66
C LEU A 735 -7.90 11.59 -36.77
N VAL A 736 -7.07 11.51 -37.81
CA VAL A 736 -5.97 12.44 -38.10
C VAL A 736 -5.98 12.85 -39.57
N ALA A 737 -5.38 14.00 -39.87
CA ALA A 737 -5.20 14.47 -41.24
C ALA A 737 -4.41 13.46 -42.08
N GLY A 738 -4.77 13.32 -43.36
CA GLY A 738 -4.08 12.47 -44.32
C GLY A 738 -3.56 13.27 -45.52
N ASP A 739 -3.34 12.60 -46.64
CA ASP A 739 -2.69 13.21 -47.82
C ASP A 739 -3.60 14.23 -48.55
N SER A 740 -4.92 14.15 -48.32
CA SER A 740 -5.90 15.13 -48.79
C SER A 740 -7.13 15.16 -47.87
N ILE A 741 -7.92 16.23 -47.97
CA ILE A 741 -9.05 16.51 -47.06
C ILE A 741 -10.10 15.38 -47.06
N LEU A 742 -10.36 14.75 -48.23
CA LEU A 742 -11.26 13.60 -48.35
C LEU A 742 -10.63 12.24 -48.01
N LYS A 743 -9.33 12.21 -47.66
CA LYS A 743 -8.59 10.99 -47.30
C LYS A 743 -7.89 11.11 -45.92
N PRO A 744 -8.64 11.38 -44.83
CA PRO A 744 -8.09 11.31 -43.47
C PRO A 744 -7.66 9.87 -43.14
N ARG A 745 -6.93 9.70 -42.04
CA ARG A 745 -6.47 8.39 -41.55
C ARG A 745 -6.92 8.19 -40.11
N LEU A 746 -7.02 6.93 -39.66
CA LEU A 746 -7.20 6.60 -38.25
C LEU A 746 -5.88 6.10 -37.68
N MET A 747 -5.48 6.66 -36.53
CA MET A 747 -4.33 6.21 -35.75
C MET A 747 -4.82 5.38 -34.57
N VAL A 748 -4.38 4.12 -34.47
CA VAL A 748 -4.74 3.22 -33.36
C VAL A 748 -4.28 3.79 -32.02
N LEU A 749 -5.15 3.72 -31.01
CA LEU A 749 -4.85 4.13 -29.63
C LEU A 749 -4.54 2.90 -28.80
N ALA A 750 -3.28 2.49 -28.77
CA ALA A 750 -2.79 1.33 -28.03
C ALA A 750 -1.53 1.65 -27.22
N ASP A 751 -1.20 0.77 -26.28
CA ASP A 751 0.06 0.75 -25.53
C ASP A 751 1.05 -0.28 -26.11
N GLU A 752 2.26 -0.36 -25.54
CA GLU A 752 3.39 -1.19 -26.01
C GLU A 752 3.10 -2.69 -26.19
N GLY A 753 1.98 -3.20 -25.66
CA GLY A 753 1.58 -4.61 -25.78
C GLY A 753 0.94 -5.00 -27.13
N LEU A 754 0.39 -4.05 -27.90
CA LEU A 754 -0.19 -4.34 -29.22
C LEU A 754 0.86 -4.14 -30.32
N THR A 755 1.42 -5.24 -30.85
CA THR A 755 2.50 -5.20 -31.83
C THR A 755 2.31 -6.20 -32.97
N GLY A 756 3.07 -6.04 -34.06
CA GLY A 756 3.08 -6.96 -35.20
C GLY A 756 1.71 -7.09 -35.90
N ALA A 757 1.38 -8.31 -36.33
CA ALA A 757 0.19 -8.61 -37.11
C ALA A 757 -1.13 -8.20 -36.42
N ALA A 758 -1.21 -8.24 -35.10
CA ALA A 758 -2.39 -7.79 -34.35
C ALA A 758 -2.68 -6.29 -34.57
N LEU A 759 -1.63 -5.45 -34.60
CA LEU A 759 -1.74 -4.03 -34.90
C LEU A 759 -2.09 -3.79 -36.38
N GLU A 760 -1.44 -4.51 -37.29
CA GLU A 760 -1.71 -4.39 -38.74
C GLU A 760 -3.13 -4.80 -39.12
N ASN A 761 -3.67 -5.85 -38.50
CA ASN A 761 -5.05 -6.30 -38.67
C ASN A 761 -6.06 -5.23 -38.22
N VAL A 762 -5.89 -4.68 -37.01
CA VAL A 762 -6.75 -3.61 -36.48
C VAL A 762 -6.65 -2.36 -37.37
N GLN A 763 -5.43 -1.92 -37.69
CA GLN A 763 -5.18 -0.74 -38.51
C GLN A 763 -5.79 -0.86 -39.92
N SER A 764 -5.71 -2.06 -40.53
CA SER A 764 -6.33 -2.35 -41.82
C SER A 764 -7.86 -2.35 -41.74
N ARG A 765 -8.43 -2.98 -40.71
CA ARG A 765 -9.88 -3.06 -40.51
C ARG A 765 -10.54 -1.69 -40.30
N ILE A 766 -9.93 -0.82 -39.50
CA ILE A 766 -10.47 0.52 -39.22
C ILE A 766 -10.30 1.46 -40.42
N ASN A 767 -9.22 1.33 -41.21
CA ASN A 767 -9.06 2.07 -42.46
C ASN A 767 -10.11 1.62 -43.51
N LEU A 768 -10.39 0.32 -43.60
CA LEU A 768 -11.48 -0.20 -44.44
C LEU A 768 -12.86 0.31 -43.97
N TRP A 769 -13.09 0.38 -42.66
CA TRP A 769 -14.31 0.99 -42.11
C TRP A 769 -14.42 2.47 -42.51
N LEU A 770 -13.37 3.26 -42.28
CA LEU A 770 -13.33 4.70 -42.56
C LEU A 770 -13.61 5.00 -44.04
N ASN A 771 -12.96 4.27 -44.95
CA ASN A 771 -13.18 4.43 -46.39
C ASN A 771 -14.64 4.12 -46.76
N ASN A 772 -15.23 3.05 -46.22
CA ASN A 772 -16.64 2.73 -46.45
C ASN A 772 -17.59 3.79 -45.86
N HIS A 773 -17.28 4.33 -44.68
CA HIS A 773 -18.08 5.36 -44.01
C HIS A 773 -18.04 6.70 -44.77
N ILE A 774 -16.85 7.11 -45.24
CA ILE A 774 -16.67 8.26 -46.12
C ILE A 774 -17.42 8.08 -47.43
N ASN A 775 -17.28 6.94 -48.09
CA ASN A 775 -17.98 6.66 -49.35
C ASN A 775 -19.50 6.67 -49.17
N LEU A 776 -20.03 6.17 -48.05
CA LEU A 776 -21.47 6.14 -47.76
C LEU A 776 -22.07 7.52 -47.44
N LEU A 777 -21.33 8.39 -46.72
CA LEU A 777 -21.82 9.74 -46.37
C LEU A 777 -21.53 10.79 -47.45
N LEU A 778 -20.38 10.69 -48.11
CA LEU A 778 -19.81 11.72 -48.99
C LEU A 778 -19.66 11.24 -50.44
N GLN A 779 -20.35 10.17 -50.85
CA GLN A 779 -20.31 9.58 -52.20
C GLN A 779 -20.22 10.62 -53.33
N PRO A 780 -21.06 11.67 -53.37
CA PRO A 780 -21.01 12.65 -54.46
C PRO A 780 -19.70 13.44 -54.57
N LEU A 781 -18.97 13.62 -53.47
CA LEU A 781 -17.63 14.25 -53.49
C LEU A 781 -16.54 13.25 -53.87
N VAL A 782 -16.66 12.00 -53.40
CA VAL A 782 -15.71 10.94 -53.75
C VAL A 782 -15.76 10.69 -55.25
N ASP A 783 -16.96 10.45 -55.78
CA ASP A 783 -17.21 10.21 -57.21
C ASP A 783 -16.81 11.41 -58.08
N LEU A 784 -17.07 12.64 -57.61
CA LEU A 784 -16.66 13.86 -58.31
C LEU A 784 -15.13 14.08 -58.30
N SER A 785 -14.44 13.59 -57.26
CA SER A 785 -12.97 13.65 -57.16
C SER A 785 -12.24 12.62 -58.01
N SER A 786 -12.91 11.51 -58.37
CA SER A 786 -12.40 10.43 -59.22
C SER A 786 -12.98 10.45 -60.65
N ALA A 787 -13.79 11.46 -61.00
CA ALA A 787 -14.48 11.55 -62.27
C ALA A 787 -13.53 11.74 -63.48
N GLU A 788 -13.13 10.63 -64.09
CA GLU A 788 -12.40 10.63 -65.35
C GLU A 788 -13.25 11.14 -66.52
N GLU A 789 -14.58 10.92 -66.51
CA GLU A 789 -15.55 11.42 -67.51
C GLU A 789 -15.66 12.95 -67.64
N LEU A 790 -15.06 13.73 -66.72
CA LEU A 790 -15.13 15.19 -66.73
C LEU A 790 -13.87 15.80 -67.34
N ASP A 791 -14.02 16.60 -68.39
CA ASP A 791 -12.92 17.27 -69.08
C ASP A 791 -12.96 18.80 -68.98
N GLY A 792 -11.80 19.42 -69.23
CA GLY A 792 -11.64 20.88 -69.34
C GLY A 792 -12.23 21.67 -68.15
N ILE A 793 -13.10 22.63 -68.47
CA ILE A 793 -13.71 23.55 -67.48
C ILE A 793 -14.61 22.79 -66.49
N ALA A 794 -15.24 21.68 -66.91
CA ALA A 794 -16.06 20.85 -66.02
C ALA A 794 -15.21 20.18 -64.94
N LYS A 795 -14.03 19.67 -65.31
CA LYS A 795 -13.04 19.10 -64.38
C LYS A 795 -12.48 20.15 -63.42
N GLY A 796 -12.23 21.37 -63.91
CA GLY A 796 -11.81 22.50 -63.07
C GLY A 796 -12.86 22.89 -62.03
N LEU A 797 -14.13 23.00 -62.42
CA LEU A 797 -15.22 23.32 -61.50
C LEU A 797 -15.51 22.17 -60.51
N ALA A 798 -15.38 20.92 -60.95
CA ALA A 798 -15.45 19.73 -60.09
C ALA A 798 -14.38 19.75 -59.00
N PHE A 799 -13.13 20.06 -59.37
CA PHE A 799 -12.01 20.19 -58.44
C PHE A 799 -12.25 21.32 -57.42
N GLN A 800 -12.67 22.52 -57.86
CA GLN A 800 -12.99 23.63 -56.95
C GLN A 800 -14.15 23.28 -56.00
N LEU A 801 -15.16 22.53 -56.46
CA LEU A 801 -16.24 22.02 -55.61
C LEU A 801 -15.72 21.03 -54.56
N VAL A 802 -14.82 20.11 -54.93
CA VAL A 802 -14.20 19.16 -54.00
C VAL A 802 -13.34 19.88 -52.94
N GLU A 803 -12.51 20.85 -53.32
CA GLU A 803 -11.75 21.67 -52.37
C GLU A 803 -12.64 22.49 -51.42
N ASN A 804 -13.79 22.96 -51.91
CA ASN A 804 -14.78 23.70 -51.12
C ASN A 804 -15.85 22.79 -50.46
N LEU A 805 -15.57 21.49 -50.30
CA LEU A 805 -16.45 20.52 -49.63
C LEU A 805 -17.90 20.49 -50.16
N GLY A 806 -18.05 20.73 -51.46
CA GLY A 806 -19.30 20.67 -52.20
C GLY A 806 -20.13 21.96 -52.19
N ILE A 807 -19.58 23.11 -51.78
CA ILE A 807 -20.30 24.40 -51.69
C ILE A 807 -19.44 25.56 -52.21
N LEU A 808 -19.80 26.11 -53.37
CA LEU A 808 -19.03 27.16 -54.06
C LEU A 808 -19.89 28.40 -54.37
N ASP A 809 -19.36 29.60 -54.10
CA ASP A 809 -20.01 30.87 -54.45
C ASP A 809 -19.98 31.09 -55.98
N ARG A 810 -21.17 31.14 -56.60
CA ARG A 810 -21.33 31.29 -58.05
C ARG A 810 -20.78 32.61 -58.58
N ARG A 811 -20.61 33.64 -57.74
CA ARG A 811 -19.97 34.91 -58.12
C ARG A 811 -18.49 34.70 -58.46
N LYS A 812 -17.78 33.88 -57.66
CA LYS A 812 -16.34 33.61 -57.80
C LYS A 812 -16.03 32.90 -59.13
N VAL A 813 -16.87 31.93 -59.53
CA VAL A 813 -16.76 31.16 -60.79
C VAL A 813 -17.68 31.68 -61.90
N SER A 814 -18.14 32.93 -61.84
CA SER A 814 -19.21 33.42 -62.73
C SER A 814 -18.85 33.45 -64.22
N GLU A 815 -17.57 33.40 -64.59
CA GLU A 815 -17.10 33.31 -65.97
C GLU A 815 -17.00 31.85 -66.46
N GLU A 816 -16.44 30.94 -65.64
CA GLU A 816 -16.42 29.49 -65.90
C GLU A 816 -17.83 28.92 -66.09
N VAL A 817 -18.77 29.33 -65.23
CA VAL A 817 -20.17 28.89 -65.28
C VAL A 817 -20.88 29.36 -66.55
N ARG A 818 -20.41 30.46 -67.18
CA ARG A 818 -20.94 30.97 -68.45
C ARG A 818 -20.36 30.25 -69.66
N SER A 819 -19.10 29.82 -69.61
CA SER A 819 -18.44 29.07 -70.69
C SER A 819 -18.77 27.57 -70.70
N LEU A 820 -19.26 27.00 -69.59
CA LEU A 820 -19.84 25.66 -69.58
C LEU A 820 -21.06 25.56 -70.50
N ASP A 821 -21.01 24.61 -71.43
CA ASP A 821 -22.14 24.21 -72.28
C ASP A 821 -23.20 23.41 -71.49
N GLN A 822 -24.22 22.90 -72.19
CA GLN A 822 -25.33 22.18 -71.56
C GLN A 822 -24.97 20.73 -71.18
N ASP A 823 -24.04 20.09 -71.91
CA ASP A 823 -23.68 18.68 -71.71
C ASP A 823 -22.70 18.53 -70.55
N ALA A 824 -21.72 19.43 -70.43
CA ALA A 824 -20.85 19.55 -69.26
C ALA A 824 -21.66 19.83 -67.98
N ARG A 825 -22.70 20.68 -68.08
CA ARG A 825 -23.66 20.90 -66.97
C ARG A 825 -24.53 19.68 -66.70
N ALA A 826 -24.88 18.87 -67.71
CA ALA A 826 -25.61 17.62 -67.52
C ALA A 826 -24.74 16.57 -66.80
N SER A 827 -23.47 16.41 -67.20
CA SER A 827 -22.52 15.54 -66.51
C SER A 827 -22.30 15.94 -65.06
N LEU A 828 -22.09 17.22 -64.75
CA LEU A 828 -21.99 17.69 -63.35
C LEU A 828 -23.27 17.43 -62.53
N ARG A 829 -24.46 17.52 -63.15
CA ARG A 829 -25.74 17.17 -62.48
C ARG A 829 -25.86 15.67 -62.15
N LYS A 830 -25.19 14.76 -62.89
CA LYS A 830 -25.15 13.33 -62.54
C LYS A 830 -24.57 13.11 -61.14
N PHE A 831 -23.52 13.86 -60.79
CA PHE A 831 -22.88 13.88 -59.46
C PHE A 831 -23.65 14.72 -58.42
N GLY A 832 -24.95 14.99 -58.64
CA GLY A 832 -25.82 15.69 -57.70
C GLY A 832 -25.60 17.21 -57.58
N VAL A 833 -24.72 17.80 -58.40
CA VAL A 833 -24.42 19.24 -58.37
C VAL A 833 -25.62 20.07 -58.85
N ARG A 834 -26.09 21.00 -58.01
CA ARG A 834 -27.11 22.01 -58.36
C ARG A 834 -26.46 23.37 -58.61
N PHE A 835 -26.92 24.05 -59.65
CA PHE A 835 -26.52 25.41 -60.02
C PHE A 835 -27.60 26.41 -59.56
N GLY A 836 -27.49 26.90 -58.32
CA GLY A 836 -28.34 27.95 -57.77
C GLY A 836 -28.05 29.34 -58.37
N ALA A 837 -28.81 30.34 -57.95
CA ALA A 837 -28.56 31.75 -58.26
C ALA A 837 -27.30 32.29 -57.57
N TYR A 838 -27.08 31.94 -56.29
CA TYR A 838 -25.93 32.42 -55.51
C TYR A 838 -24.84 31.36 -55.34
N HIS A 839 -25.20 30.08 -55.18
CA HIS A 839 -24.25 29.00 -54.95
C HIS A 839 -24.35 27.86 -55.98
N ILE A 840 -23.25 27.16 -56.16
CA ILE A 840 -23.20 25.84 -56.79
C ILE A 840 -22.89 24.85 -55.67
N TYR A 841 -23.78 23.89 -55.44
CA TYR A 841 -23.71 23.03 -54.27
C TYR A 841 -24.34 21.65 -54.48
N ILE A 842 -23.97 20.69 -53.63
CA ILE A 842 -24.54 19.34 -53.62
C ILE A 842 -25.52 19.20 -52.44
N PRO A 843 -26.86 19.18 -52.65
CA PRO A 843 -27.83 19.26 -51.56
C PRO A 843 -27.79 18.10 -50.55
N VAL A 844 -27.31 16.92 -50.97
CA VAL A 844 -27.25 15.73 -50.11
C VAL A 844 -26.26 15.92 -48.95
N LEU A 845 -25.21 16.74 -49.15
CA LEU A 845 -24.19 17.03 -48.15
C LEU A 845 -24.69 17.94 -47.02
N LEU A 846 -25.80 18.66 -47.26
CA LEU A 846 -26.43 19.54 -46.26
C LEU A 846 -27.27 18.76 -45.22
N LYS A 847 -27.32 17.43 -45.34
CA LYS A 847 -27.91 16.55 -44.32
C LYS A 847 -26.97 16.44 -43.11
N PRO A 848 -27.48 16.24 -41.88
CA PRO A 848 -26.68 16.24 -40.67
C PRO A 848 -25.45 15.33 -40.70
N ALA A 849 -25.58 14.03 -41.01
CA ALA A 849 -24.45 13.10 -40.95
C ALA A 849 -23.33 13.43 -41.97
N PRO A 850 -23.60 13.71 -43.26
CA PRO A 850 -22.61 14.27 -44.17
C PRO A 850 -21.98 15.59 -43.68
N SER A 851 -22.79 16.54 -43.21
CA SER A 851 -22.32 17.85 -42.68
C SER A 851 -21.34 17.67 -41.49
N THR A 852 -21.63 16.76 -40.56
CA THR A 852 -20.72 16.42 -39.44
C THR A 852 -19.37 15.89 -39.94
N MET A 853 -19.37 14.99 -40.94
CA MET A 853 -18.13 14.44 -41.49
C MET A 853 -17.31 15.50 -42.23
N LEU A 854 -17.96 16.44 -42.93
CA LEU A 854 -17.29 17.56 -43.60
C LEU A 854 -16.66 18.54 -42.61
N VAL A 855 -17.31 18.81 -41.47
CA VAL A 855 -16.73 19.60 -40.37
C VAL A 855 -15.47 18.94 -39.82
N MET A 856 -15.50 17.62 -39.57
CA MET A 856 -14.31 16.89 -39.11
C MET A 856 -13.15 16.97 -40.12
N MET A 857 -13.43 16.72 -41.41
CA MET A 857 -12.45 16.80 -42.48
C MET A 857 -11.84 18.20 -42.62
N TRP A 858 -12.67 19.25 -42.54
CA TRP A 858 -12.21 20.64 -42.58
C TRP A 858 -11.30 20.96 -41.39
N ALA A 859 -11.74 20.64 -40.17
CA ALA A 859 -11.04 20.94 -38.92
C ALA A 859 -9.64 20.30 -38.87
N LEU A 860 -9.49 19.05 -39.32
CA LEU A 860 -8.21 18.35 -39.39
C LEU A 860 -7.15 19.09 -40.23
N HIS A 861 -7.57 19.88 -41.22
CA HIS A 861 -6.65 20.68 -42.05
C HIS A 861 -6.58 22.17 -41.64
N HIS A 862 -7.52 22.68 -40.84
CA HIS A 862 -7.63 24.10 -40.47
C HIS A 862 -7.35 24.39 -38.99
N GLY A 863 -6.70 23.47 -38.29
CA GLY A 863 -6.10 23.69 -36.97
C GLY A 863 -6.63 22.83 -35.83
N GLY A 864 -7.29 21.70 -36.12
CA GLY A 864 -7.62 20.65 -35.18
C GLY A 864 -9.10 20.56 -34.80
N LEU A 865 -9.47 19.41 -34.22
CA LEU A 865 -10.84 19.11 -33.75
C LEU A 865 -11.16 19.74 -32.38
N GLU A 866 -10.19 20.44 -31.78
CA GLU A 866 -10.26 21.06 -30.45
C GLU A 866 -10.63 22.56 -30.55
N GLN A 867 -11.21 22.99 -31.68
CA GLN A 867 -11.64 24.37 -31.94
C GLN A 867 -13.10 24.64 -31.53
N ASP A 868 -13.40 25.89 -31.19
CA ASP A 868 -14.75 26.37 -30.94
C ASP A 868 -15.67 26.11 -32.14
N GLY A 869 -16.90 25.66 -31.87
CA GLY A 869 -17.92 25.40 -32.89
C GLY A 869 -17.84 24.03 -33.57
N ILE A 870 -16.76 23.24 -33.45
CA ILE A 870 -16.64 21.93 -34.13
C ILE A 870 -17.75 20.94 -33.73
N VAL A 871 -18.19 20.98 -32.46
CA VAL A 871 -19.27 20.12 -31.95
C VAL A 871 -20.66 20.76 -32.13
N GLU A 872 -20.75 22.09 -32.15
CA GLU A 872 -22.01 22.85 -32.16
C GLU A 872 -22.55 23.06 -33.58
N VAL A 873 -21.68 23.45 -34.52
CA VAL A 873 -22.05 23.83 -35.88
C VAL A 873 -22.69 22.68 -36.68
N PRO A 874 -22.27 21.40 -36.58
CA PRO A 874 -22.99 20.28 -37.20
C PRO A 874 -24.45 20.12 -36.73
N GLN A 875 -24.76 20.50 -35.48
CA GLN A 875 -26.11 20.37 -34.93
C GLN A 875 -27.10 21.34 -35.60
N LEU A 876 -26.60 22.43 -36.18
CA LEU A 876 -27.41 23.40 -36.91
C LEU A 876 -28.14 22.77 -38.10
N SER A 877 -27.50 21.83 -38.81
CA SER A 877 -28.11 21.07 -39.91
C SER A 877 -29.27 20.18 -39.44
N ALA A 878 -29.24 19.71 -38.19
CA ALA A 878 -30.32 18.93 -37.57
C ALA A 878 -31.43 19.83 -36.99
N SER A 879 -31.11 21.07 -36.58
CA SER A 879 -32.03 21.98 -35.88
C SER A 879 -33.25 22.45 -36.69
N GLY A 880 -33.29 22.19 -38.00
CA GLY A 880 -34.35 22.65 -38.91
C GLY A 880 -34.36 24.16 -39.22
N ARG A 881 -33.69 24.99 -38.40
CA ARG A 881 -33.69 26.46 -38.48
C ARG A 881 -33.21 26.98 -39.85
N THR A 882 -33.91 27.96 -40.41
CA THR A 882 -33.62 28.56 -41.72
C THR A 882 -32.53 29.62 -41.66
N SER A 883 -32.47 30.39 -40.56
CA SER A 883 -31.37 31.28 -40.21
C SER A 883 -31.14 31.34 -38.69
N ILE A 884 -29.94 31.75 -38.29
CA ILE A 884 -29.46 31.86 -36.90
C ILE A 884 -28.58 33.12 -36.74
N PRO A 885 -28.41 33.68 -35.54
CA PRO A 885 -27.35 34.66 -35.28
C PRO A 885 -25.97 34.03 -35.46
N VAL A 886 -24.99 34.82 -35.89
CA VAL A 886 -23.57 34.41 -35.98
C VAL A 886 -22.91 34.57 -34.62
N ASN A 887 -22.28 33.52 -34.10
CA ASN A 887 -21.26 33.66 -33.07
C ASN A 887 -19.93 34.08 -33.72
N GLU A 888 -19.39 35.23 -33.34
CA GLU A 888 -18.17 35.83 -33.88
C GLU A 888 -16.88 35.08 -33.50
N SER A 889 -16.90 34.19 -32.50
CA SER A 889 -15.75 33.32 -32.20
C SER A 889 -15.55 32.19 -33.22
N ILE A 890 -16.58 31.88 -34.01
CA ILE A 890 -16.59 30.74 -34.94
C ILE A 890 -16.26 31.22 -36.36
N ALA A 891 -15.34 30.53 -37.03
CA ALA A 891 -14.90 30.86 -38.39
C ALA A 891 -16.07 30.84 -39.41
N PRO A 892 -16.27 31.89 -40.23
CA PRO A 892 -17.37 31.95 -41.21
C PRO A 892 -17.40 30.79 -42.22
N GLU A 893 -16.25 30.25 -42.61
CA GLU A 893 -16.18 29.08 -43.50
C GLU A 893 -16.68 27.78 -42.82
N LEU A 894 -16.65 27.68 -41.48
CA LEU A 894 -17.17 26.50 -40.77
C LEU A 894 -18.70 26.40 -40.91
N TYR A 895 -19.43 27.52 -40.74
CA TYR A 895 -20.87 27.58 -41.03
C TYR A 895 -21.16 27.17 -42.48
N LYS A 896 -20.32 27.60 -43.43
CA LYS A 896 -20.45 27.24 -44.85
C LYS A 896 -20.30 25.73 -45.07
N THR A 897 -19.39 25.03 -44.37
CA THR A 897 -19.24 23.56 -44.51
C THR A 897 -20.52 22.78 -44.15
N VAL A 898 -21.36 23.32 -43.26
CA VAL A 898 -22.67 22.73 -42.89
C VAL A 898 -23.85 23.32 -43.66
N GLY A 899 -23.59 24.11 -44.71
CA GLY A 899 -24.64 24.65 -45.58
C GLY A 899 -25.21 26.00 -45.19
N PHE A 900 -24.58 26.76 -44.28
CA PHE A 900 -25.02 28.09 -43.86
C PHE A 900 -24.04 29.17 -44.35
N GLY A 901 -24.49 30.09 -45.22
CA GLY A 901 -23.70 31.27 -45.59
C GLY A 901 -23.85 32.39 -44.56
N VAL A 902 -22.78 33.12 -44.28
CA VAL A 902 -22.77 34.25 -43.33
C VAL A 902 -23.08 35.57 -44.05
N TYR A 903 -24.11 36.28 -43.60
CA TYR A 903 -24.62 37.53 -44.19
C TYR A 903 -24.91 38.56 -43.10
N GLY A 904 -23.91 39.38 -42.78
CA GLY A 904 -23.97 40.29 -41.64
C GLY A 904 -24.03 39.52 -40.32
N LYS A 905 -25.00 39.85 -39.47
CA LYS A 905 -25.18 39.23 -38.14
C LYS A 905 -25.87 37.85 -38.17
N ARG A 906 -26.33 37.36 -39.34
CA ARG A 906 -26.99 36.05 -39.48
C ARG A 906 -26.23 35.08 -40.36
N ALA A 907 -26.23 33.81 -39.96
CA ALA A 907 -25.92 32.69 -40.85
C ALA A 907 -27.24 32.10 -41.38
N VAL A 908 -27.31 31.81 -42.68
CA VAL A 908 -28.54 31.48 -43.40
C VAL A 908 -28.32 30.27 -44.29
N ARG A 909 -29.25 29.31 -44.26
CA ARG A 909 -29.17 28.08 -45.07
C ARG A 909 -29.14 28.36 -46.57
N ILE A 910 -28.18 27.75 -47.26
CA ILE A 910 -27.98 27.89 -48.70
C ILE A 910 -29.19 27.38 -49.50
N ASP A 911 -29.80 26.26 -49.11
CA ASP A 911 -31.00 25.75 -49.78
C ASP A 911 -32.26 26.62 -49.57
N ILE A 912 -32.23 27.53 -48.59
CA ILE A 912 -33.27 28.53 -48.35
C ILE A 912 -32.97 29.82 -49.14
N LEU A 913 -31.71 30.23 -49.23
CA LEU A 913 -31.27 31.36 -50.06
C LEU A 913 -31.56 31.15 -51.55
N GLU A 914 -31.38 29.92 -52.06
CA GLU A 914 -31.74 29.63 -53.45
C GLU A 914 -33.27 29.64 -53.66
N ARG A 915 -34.07 29.17 -52.69
CA ARG A 915 -35.55 29.30 -52.74
C ARG A 915 -35.98 30.77 -52.72
N LEU A 916 -35.34 31.60 -51.90
CA LEU A 916 -35.56 33.05 -51.90
C LEU A 916 -35.21 33.66 -53.28
N ALA A 917 -34.14 33.21 -53.93
CA ALA A 917 -33.80 33.62 -55.28
C ALA A 917 -34.85 33.18 -56.32
N ASP A 918 -35.46 32.01 -56.13
CA ASP A 918 -36.54 31.49 -56.98
C ASP A 918 -37.89 32.20 -56.73
N LEU A 919 -38.12 32.79 -55.55
CA LEU A 919 -39.23 33.73 -55.31
C LEU A 919 -38.98 35.11 -55.92
N ILE A 920 -37.76 35.65 -55.80
CA ILE A 920 -37.43 37.00 -56.28
C ILE A 920 -37.29 37.05 -57.82
N ARG A 921 -36.81 35.97 -58.47
CA ARG A 921 -36.54 35.94 -59.92
C ARG A 921 -37.80 36.18 -60.79
N PRO A 922 -38.96 35.53 -60.55
CA PRO A 922 -40.20 35.83 -61.26
C PRO A 922 -40.55 37.32 -61.19
N LEU A 923 -40.55 37.90 -59.99
CA LEU A 923 -40.92 39.30 -59.75
C LEU A 923 -40.04 40.28 -60.54
N LEU A 924 -38.72 40.04 -60.57
CA LEU A 924 -37.76 40.83 -61.35
C LEU A 924 -37.87 40.64 -62.88
N SER A 925 -38.43 39.51 -63.32
CA SER A 925 -38.59 39.17 -64.73
C SER A 925 -39.96 39.54 -65.30
N TRP A 926 -40.93 39.86 -64.44
CA TRP A 926 -42.31 40.13 -64.81
C TRP A 926 -42.43 41.30 -65.79
N ARG A 927 -43.36 41.17 -66.72
CA ARG A 927 -43.75 42.15 -67.72
C ARG A 927 -45.28 42.08 -67.85
N PRO A 928 -45.98 43.19 -68.06
CA PRO A 928 -47.37 43.14 -68.47
C PRO A 928 -47.50 42.37 -69.78
N THR A 929 -48.44 41.42 -69.83
CA THR A 929 -48.84 40.65 -71.01
C THR A 929 -50.36 40.62 -71.07
N GLU A 930 -50.94 40.49 -72.26
CA GLU A 930 -52.38 40.71 -72.48
C GLU A 930 -53.29 39.76 -71.65
N ASP A 931 -52.82 38.53 -71.38
CA ASP A 931 -53.53 37.54 -70.54
C ASP A 931 -53.30 37.70 -69.01
N ALA A 932 -52.47 38.66 -68.57
CA ALA A 932 -52.08 38.83 -67.16
C ALA A 932 -51.97 40.32 -66.80
N SER A 933 -53.13 40.96 -66.59
CA SER A 933 -53.26 42.38 -66.26
C SER A 933 -52.82 42.74 -64.83
N GLU A 934 -52.92 41.81 -63.89
CA GLU A 934 -52.58 42.04 -62.47
C GLU A 934 -51.17 41.55 -62.14
N PRO A 935 -50.33 42.36 -61.47
CA PRO A 935 -49.01 41.95 -61.05
C PRO A 935 -49.07 41.01 -59.83
N PRO A 936 -48.23 39.96 -59.75
CA PRO A 936 -48.06 39.17 -58.54
C PRO A 936 -47.65 40.02 -57.33
N GLU A 937 -48.05 39.59 -56.12
CA GLU A 937 -47.72 40.26 -54.86
C GLU A 937 -46.21 40.55 -54.77
N GLY A 938 -45.87 41.83 -54.58
CA GLY A 938 -44.49 42.29 -54.43
C GLY A 938 -43.77 42.72 -55.70
N VAL A 939 -44.39 42.68 -56.89
CA VAL A 939 -43.79 43.29 -58.10
C VAL A 939 -43.86 44.82 -58.04
N MET A 940 -42.74 45.48 -58.37
CA MET A 940 -42.68 46.93 -58.63
C MET A 940 -41.90 47.18 -59.93
N ASP A 941 -42.05 48.37 -60.54
CA ASP A 941 -41.35 48.71 -61.81
C ASP A 941 -39.84 48.45 -61.70
N ARG A 942 -39.37 47.37 -62.33
CA ARG A 942 -37.98 46.86 -62.32
C ARG A 942 -37.40 46.64 -60.91
N GLY A 943 -38.21 46.19 -59.96
CA GLY A 943 -37.83 45.88 -58.59
C GLY A 943 -38.85 44.99 -57.89
N PHE A 944 -38.66 44.76 -56.59
CA PHE A 944 -39.61 44.03 -55.75
C PHE A 944 -39.73 44.66 -54.37
N THR A 945 -40.88 44.49 -53.70
CA THR A 945 -41.04 44.79 -52.26
C THR A 945 -40.93 43.49 -51.45
N VAL A 946 -40.68 43.62 -50.15
CA VAL A 946 -40.53 42.45 -49.26
C VAL A 946 -41.92 41.91 -48.89
N THR A 947 -42.24 40.69 -49.34
CA THR A 947 -43.49 40.01 -48.99
C THR A 947 -43.37 39.15 -47.74
N VAL A 948 -44.50 38.84 -47.09
CA VAL A 948 -44.55 38.00 -45.88
C VAL A 948 -43.98 36.60 -46.13
N ALA A 949 -44.17 36.06 -47.35
CA ALA A 949 -43.59 34.79 -47.75
C ALA A 949 -42.05 34.78 -47.70
N MET A 950 -41.38 35.91 -48.02
CA MET A 950 -39.92 35.99 -47.99
C MET A 950 -39.35 36.06 -46.57
N THR A 951 -39.96 36.86 -45.68
CA THR A 951 -39.51 36.98 -44.28
C THR A 951 -39.80 35.71 -43.48
N SER A 952 -40.95 35.08 -43.72
CA SER A 952 -41.30 33.76 -43.17
C SER A 952 -40.31 32.68 -43.62
N LEU A 953 -39.98 32.61 -44.91
CA LEU A 953 -39.01 31.65 -45.45
C LEU A 953 -37.61 31.79 -44.81
N LEU A 954 -37.15 33.01 -44.57
CA LEU A 954 -35.86 33.27 -43.93
C LEU A 954 -35.86 33.22 -42.40
N GLY A 955 -37.04 33.22 -41.75
CA GLY A 955 -37.15 33.30 -40.29
C GLY A 955 -36.60 34.61 -39.70
N CYS A 956 -36.63 35.71 -40.45
CA CYS A 956 -36.19 37.03 -40.00
C CYS A 956 -36.83 38.17 -40.83
N ALA A 957 -36.94 39.35 -40.22
CA ALA A 957 -37.52 40.55 -40.82
C ALA A 957 -36.65 41.80 -40.50
N GLY A 958 -37.07 42.98 -40.98
CA GLY A 958 -36.44 44.26 -40.62
C GLY A 958 -35.00 44.42 -41.10
N GLU A 959 -34.13 44.93 -40.22
CA GLU A 959 -32.73 45.25 -40.54
C GLU A 959 -31.90 44.00 -40.89
N ASP A 960 -32.14 42.88 -40.20
CA ASP A 960 -31.48 41.60 -40.46
C ASP A 960 -31.75 41.11 -41.89
N PHE A 961 -33.03 41.10 -42.30
CA PHE A 961 -33.46 40.73 -43.65
C PHE A 961 -32.91 41.71 -44.70
N SER A 962 -32.93 43.01 -44.40
CA SER A 962 -32.36 44.07 -45.26
C SER A 962 -30.84 43.90 -45.45
N THR A 963 -30.14 43.46 -44.41
CA THR A 963 -28.70 43.18 -44.46
C THR A 963 -28.40 41.97 -45.35
N ILE A 964 -29.20 40.90 -45.24
CA ILE A 964 -29.10 39.73 -46.13
C ILE A 964 -29.28 40.17 -47.60
N LEU A 965 -30.34 40.91 -47.93
CA LEU A 965 -30.57 41.38 -49.31
C LEU A 965 -29.43 42.26 -49.85
N ARG A 966 -28.85 43.14 -49.02
CA ARG A 966 -27.68 43.95 -49.41
C ARG A 966 -26.46 43.07 -49.73
N SER A 967 -26.17 42.07 -48.90
CA SER A 967 -25.07 41.11 -49.16
C SER A 967 -25.34 40.19 -50.37
N LEU A 968 -26.60 39.84 -50.63
CA LEU A 968 -27.05 39.16 -51.85
C LEU A 968 -27.00 40.05 -53.11
N GLY A 969 -26.68 41.35 -52.96
CA GLY A 969 -26.34 42.26 -54.05
C GLY A 969 -27.50 43.15 -54.51
N TYR A 970 -28.58 43.21 -53.73
CA TYR A 970 -29.69 44.12 -53.96
C TYR A 970 -29.42 45.49 -53.33
N ARG A 971 -30.04 46.53 -53.88
CA ARG A 971 -30.05 47.90 -53.35
C ARG A 971 -31.47 48.29 -52.99
N LEU A 972 -31.61 48.94 -51.85
CA LEU A 972 -32.85 49.55 -51.38
C LEU A 972 -32.99 50.95 -51.99
N GLU A 973 -34.15 51.23 -52.58
CA GLU A 973 -34.64 52.54 -53.00
C GLU A 973 -35.93 52.82 -52.23
N ARG A 974 -36.03 53.99 -51.58
CA ARG A 974 -37.26 54.40 -50.87
C ARG A 974 -38.05 55.34 -51.76
N ARG A 975 -39.30 54.98 -52.06
CA ARG A 975 -40.24 55.79 -52.86
C ARG A 975 -41.43 56.21 -52.00
N LYS A 976 -41.68 57.52 -51.92
CA LYS A 976 -42.90 58.08 -51.35
C LYS A 976 -44.09 57.75 -52.25
N VAL A 977 -45.21 57.36 -51.65
CA VAL A 977 -46.47 57.06 -52.36
C VAL A 977 -47.59 57.90 -51.73
N GLU A 978 -48.39 58.53 -52.58
CA GLU A 978 -49.61 59.25 -52.19
C GLU A 978 -50.75 58.22 -52.15
N MET A 979 -51.41 58.09 -51.00
CA MET A 979 -52.53 57.14 -50.83
C MET A 979 -53.75 57.59 -51.63
N THR A 980 -54.43 56.63 -52.27
CA THR A 980 -55.74 56.88 -52.90
C THR A 980 -56.84 57.07 -51.83
N PRO A 981 -57.95 57.77 -52.15
CA PRO A 981 -59.00 58.06 -51.16
C PRO A 981 -59.62 56.83 -50.49
N GLU A 982 -59.66 55.69 -51.19
CA GLU A 982 -60.25 54.45 -50.68
C GLU A 982 -59.42 53.82 -49.55
N GLU A 983 -58.07 53.90 -49.61
CA GLU A 983 -57.22 53.42 -48.52
C GLU A 983 -57.32 54.30 -47.25
N LYS A 984 -57.61 55.60 -47.41
CA LYS A 984 -57.86 56.49 -46.26
C LYS A 984 -59.17 56.19 -45.53
N ALA A 985 -60.15 55.55 -46.19
CA ALA A 985 -61.39 55.13 -45.54
C ALA A 985 -61.20 53.87 -44.69
N ALA A 986 -60.56 52.83 -45.24
CA ALA A 986 -60.37 51.54 -44.55
C ALA A 986 -59.47 51.62 -43.29
N ALA A 987 -58.61 52.63 -43.20
CA ALA A 987 -57.84 52.92 -42.00
C ALA A 987 -58.73 53.53 -40.89
N ALA A 988 -59.59 54.49 -41.24
CA ALA A 988 -60.38 55.26 -40.28
C ALA A 988 -61.49 54.44 -39.59
N GLU A 989 -62.04 53.42 -40.25
CA GLU A 989 -63.10 52.57 -39.65
C GLU A 989 -62.56 51.60 -38.57
N ASN A 990 -61.25 51.29 -38.56
CA ASN A 990 -60.66 50.36 -37.58
C ASN A 990 -60.22 51.01 -36.26
N GLU A 991 -60.14 52.35 -36.18
CA GLU A 991 -59.75 53.06 -34.94
C GLU A 991 -60.97 53.58 -34.14
N ALA A 992 -62.18 53.43 -34.67
CA ALA A 992 -63.39 54.08 -34.13
C ALA A 992 -64.25 53.22 -33.18
N SER A 993 -63.91 51.95 -32.95
CA SER A 993 -64.70 50.99 -32.16
C SER A 993 -63.94 50.41 -30.95
N GLY A 994 -63.56 51.28 -30.01
CA GLY A 994 -63.05 50.86 -28.70
C GLY A 994 -64.17 50.62 -27.69
N ASP A 995 -64.24 49.41 -27.11
CA ASP A 995 -65.02 49.12 -25.90
C ASP A 995 -64.32 48.07 -25.01
N GLU A 996 -64.54 48.17 -23.71
CA GLU A 996 -63.91 47.38 -22.63
C GLU A 996 -65.02 46.87 -21.67
N PRO A 997 -64.78 46.04 -20.64
CA PRO A 997 -63.63 45.18 -20.32
C PRO A 997 -64.08 43.74 -19.86
N LYS A 998 -63.11 42.96 -19.31
CA LYS A 998 -63.22 42.06 -18.11
C LYS A 998 -62.79 40.59 -18.23
N ALA A 999 -62.28 40.13 -17.10
CA ALA A 999 -61.61 38.87 -16.84
C ALA A 999 -62.51 37.63 -16.59
N ALA A 1000 -61.99 36.47 -17.02
CA ALA A 1000 -61.84 35.19 -16.30
C ALA A 1000 -63.04 34.50 -15.60
N SER A 1001 -63.40 33.32 -16.12
CA SER A 1001 -63.67 32.04 -15.41
C SER A 1001 -63.85 30.91 -16.47
N GLU A 1002 -62.99 29.90 -16.52
CA GLU A 1002 -63.07 28.57 -15.86
C GLU A 1002 -63.92 27.49 -16.56
N ASN A 1003 -63.23 26.42 -16.98
CA ASN A 1003 -63.58 24.98 -16.87
C ASN A 1003 -64.66 24.31 -17.76
N ALA A 1004 -64.55 22.97 -17.77
CA ALA A 1004 -65.55 21.93 -18.09
C ALA A 1004 -65.81 21.50 -19.56
N GLU A 1005 -64.93 20.61 -20.03
CA GLU A 1005 -65.26 19.19 -20.32
C GLU A 1005 -66.22 18.71 -21.46
N VAL A 1006 -65.66 17.77 -22.26
CA VAL A 1006 -66.21 16.44 -22.60
C VAL A 1006 -67.10 16.25 -23.86
N ALA A 1007 -67.00 15.01 -24.38
CA ALA A 1007 -67.79 14.30 -25.39
C ALA A 1007 -67.43 14.49 -26.88
N SER A 1008 -67.25 13.33 -27.53
CA SER A 1008 -66.90 13.12 -28.93
C SER A 1008 -67.86 12.12 -29.58
N GLU A 1009 -68.23 12.34 -30.84
CA GLU A 1009 -68.78 11.35 -31.78
C GLU A 1009 -68.33 11.80 -33.20
N GLU A 1010 -67.67 10.94 -33.99
CA GLU A 1010 -68.24 10.14 -35.11
C GLU A 1010 -68.72 10.95 -36.33
N THR A 1011 -68.57 10.51 -37.60
CA THR A 1011 -68.21 9.18 -38.15
C THR A 1011 -67.37 9.25 -39.46
N SER A 1012 -66.88 8.08 -39.93
CA SER A 1012 -66.02 7.83 -41.11
C SER A 1012 -66.75 7.91 -42.48
N PRO A 1013 -66.09 7.78 -43.67
CA PRO A 1013 -65.34 6.59 -44.17
C PRO A 1013 -63.92 6.95 -44.70
N GLN A 1014 -62.95 6.09 -45.09
CA GLN A 1014 -62.57 4.64 -45.12
C GLN A 1014 -61.09 4.66 -45.66
N LYS A 1015 -60.19 3.65 -45.75
CA LYS A 1015 -59.86 2.25 -45.34
C LYS A 1015 -58.40 2.02 -45.83
N ASP A 1016 -57.56 1.02 -45.53
CA ASP A 1016 -57.48 -0.22 -44.73
C ASP A 1016 -55.96 -0.53 -44.56
N ALA A 1017 -55.42 -1.38 -43.68
CA ALA A 1017 -55.86 -1.90 -42.36
C ALA A 1017 -54.72 -2.76 -41.75
N GLY A 1018 -54.65 -2.81 -40.41
CA GLY A 1018 -54.09 -3.95 -39.65
C GLY A 1018 -52.60 -3.81 -39.23
N ALA A 1019 -52.25 -3.56 -37.97
CA ALA A 1019 -52.47 -4.36 -36.74
C ALA A 1019 -51.40 -5.48 -36.57
N ASP A 1020 -50.85 -5.79 -35.39
CA ASP A 1020 -50.82 -5.15 -34.05
C ASP A 1020 -49.62 -5.80 -33.27
N GLU A 1021 -49.24 -5.53 -32.02
CA GLU A 1021 -49.84 -4.82 -30.87
C GLU A 1021 -48.70 -4.26 -29.96
N ALA A 1022 -49.03 -3.48 -28.91
CA ALA A 1022 -48.05 -2.89 -27.96
C ALA A 1022 -48.53 -3.03 -26.49
N VAL A 1023 -47.74 -2.55 -25.50
CA VAL A 1023 -48.08 -2.18 -24.09
C VAL A 1023 -46.75 -1.84 -23.36
N GLU A 1024 -46.45 -0.56 -23.03
CA GLU A 1024 -46.75 0.19 -21.78
C GLU A 1024 -45.77 -0.07 -20.61
N THR A 1025 -45.48 0.82 -19.63
CA THR A 1025 -45.18 2.29 -19.63
C THR A 1025 -44.40 2.67 -18.33
N ALA A 1026 -44.00 3.94 -18.15
CA ALA A 1026 -43.20 4.45 -17.01
C ALA A 1026 -44.06 4.75 -15.74
N SER A 1027 -43.59 5.27 -14.57
CA SER A 1027 -42.50 6.23 -14.28
C SER A 1027 -42.17 6.39 -12.77
N ALA A 1028 -41.35 7.42 -12.42
CA ALA A 1028 -41.08 8.01 -11.09
C ALA A 1028 -40.07 7.27 -10.16
N ASP A 1029 -39.26 7.91 -9.29
CA ASP A 1029 -38.98 9.35 -9.02
C ASP A 1029 -37.56 9.55 -8.40
N ALA A 1030 -37.01 10.77 -8.35
CA ALA A 1030 -35.79 11.11 -7.57
C ALA A 1030 -35.57 12.64 -7.34
N SER A 1031 -35.18 13.04 -6.12
CA SER A 1031 -35.03 14.46 -5.72
C SER A 1031 -33.97 14.72 -4.63
N ALA A 1032 -33.26 15.86 -4.71
CA ALA A 1032 -32.39 16.49 -3.67
C ALA A 1032 -31.13 15.67 -3.23
N GLU A 1033 -30.01 16.22 -2.75
CA GLU A 1033 -29.49 17.61 -2.56
C GLU A 1033 -27.92 17.53 -2.48
N GLY A 1034 -27.09 18.56 -2.26
CA GLY A 1034 -27.27 19.99 -1.95
C GLY A 1034 -25.92 20.62 -1.52
N ALA A 1035 -25.67 21.92 -1.76
CA ALA A 1035 -24.45 22.65 -1.30
C ALA A 1035 -24.65 24.18 -1.28
N GLU A 1036 -24.07 24.88 -0.29
CA GLU A 1036 -24.32 26.31 0.00
C GLU A 1036 -23.21 27.29 -0.44
N ALA A 1037 -23.54 28.60 -0.44
CA ALA A 1037 -22.63 29.74 -0.67
C ALA A 1037 -21.99 30.28 0.64
N PRO A 1038 -21.28 31.44 0.65
CA PRO A 1038 -22.01 32.69 0.96
C PRO A 1038 -21.42 34.05 0.47
N THR A 1039 -22.30 35.06 0.28
CA THR A 1039 -22.10 36.53 0.53
C THR A 1039 -21.04 37.32 -0.29
N GLU A 1040 -21.07 38.66 -0.45
CA GLU A 1040 -21.86 39.80 0.10
C GLU A 1040 -22.43 40.73 -1.01
N ALA A 1041 -23.13 41.81 -0.63
CA ALA A 1041 -23.59 42.93 -1.47
C ALA A 1041 -22.82 44.24 -1.11
N VAL A 1042 -23.18 45.52 -1.36
CA VAL A 1042 -24.43 46.25 -1.66
C VAL A 1042 -24.10 47.59 -2.39
N SER A 1043 -25.13 48.31 -2.88
CA SER A 1043 -25.23 49.78 -3.13
C SER A 1043 -25.48 50.25 -4.58
N ASP A 1044 -25.96 51.50 -4.71
CA ASP A 1044 -26.94 51.95 -5.70
C ASP A 1044 -26.82 53.46 -6.01
N ALA A 1045 -27.53 53.95 -7.04
CA ALA A 1045 -27.83 55.35 -7.40
C ALA A 1045 -26.65 56.25 -7.88
N ALA A 1046 -26.87 57.34 -8.63
CA ALA A 1046 -27.92 57.69 -9.61
C ALA A 1046 -27.53 58.99 -10.33
N THR A 1047 -28.02 59.23 -11.56
CA THR A 1047 -28.43 60.57 -12.08
C THR A 1047 -29.12 60.40 -13.44
N GLY A 1048 -30.11 61.23 -13.75
CA GLY A 1048 -30.82 61.23 -15.04
C GLY A 1048 -30.87 62.62 -15.67
N ALA A 1049 -31.41 62.72 -16.89
CA ALA A 1049 -31.69 63.98 -17.58
C ALA A 1049 -33.11 63.95 -18.16
N GLN A 1050 -33.80 65.08 -18.07
CA GLN A 1050 -35.26 65.23 -18.15
C GLN A 1050 -35.85 65.08 -19.57
N SER A 1051 -37.17 64.88 -19.60
CA SER A 1051 -38.04 65.09 -20.76
C SER A 1051 -39.12 66.12 -20.44
N GLU A 1052 -39.15 67.22 -21.18
CA GLU A 1052 -40.32 68.10 -21.37
C GLU A 1052 -40.36 68.39 -22.89
N ALA A 1053 -41.39 68.00 -23.64
CA ALA A 1053 -42.82 68.35 -23.60
C ALA A 1053 -43.13 69.36 -24.72
N GLY A 1054 -43.86 68.90 -25.73
CA GLY A 1054 -44.33 69.68 -26.86
C GLY A 1054 -45.44 68.91 -27.56
N ALA A 1055 -46.57 69.57 -27.82
CA ALA A 1055 -47.70 69.00 -28.53
C ALA A 1055 -47.91 69.82 -29.80
N GLU A 1056 -47.66 69.21 -30.95
CA GLU A 1056 -47.94 69.78 -32.27
C GLU A 1056 -48.63 68.73 -33.15
N ASP A 1057 -49.65 69.22 -33.85
CA ASP A 1057 -50.50 68.69 -34.93
C ASP A 1057 -50.36 67.24 -35.47
N ALA A 1058 -51.52 66.70 -35.83
CA ALA A 1058 -51.66 65.48 -36.62
C ALA A 1058 -51.16 65.69 -38.07
N ALA A 1059 -49.86 65.49 -38.28
CA ALA A 1059 -49.26 65.43 -39.61
C ALA A 1059 -49.64 64.11 -40.33
N GLU A 1060 -49.82 64.16 -41.65
CA GLU A 1060 -50.09 62.96 -42.45
C GLU A 1060 -48.88 62.01 -42.43
N GLU A 1061 -49.07 60.75 -42.03
CA GLU A 1061 -48.01 59.74 -42.10
C GLU A 1061 -47.61 59.45 -43.56
N GLU A 1062 -46.48 60.00 -43.99
CA GLU A 1062 -45.96 59.81 -45.33
C GLU A 1062 -45.53 58.35 -45.55
N LYS A 1063 -46.38 57.54 -46.18
CA LYS A 1063 -46.13 56.11 -46.40
C LYS A 1063 -45.01 55.89 -47.43
N TRP A 1064 -43.81 55.57 -46.95
CA TRP A 1064 -42.65 55.21 -47.77
C TRP A 1064 -42.66 53.72 -48.12
N ILE A 1065 -42.56 53.39 -49.42
CA ILE A 1065 -42.39 52.01 -49.89
C ILE A 1065 -40.92 51.70 -50.15
N GLU A 1066 -40.46 50.56 -49.62
CA GLU A 1066 -39.10 50.04 -49.79
C GLU A 1066 -39.00 49.12 -51.01
N ILE A 1067 -38.43 49.64 -52.11
CA ILE A 1067 -38.26 48.93 -53.38
C ILE A 1067 -36.83 48.40 -53.48
N TRP A 1068 -36.68 47.10 -53.70
CA TRP A 1068 -35.40 46.42 -53.86
C TRP A 1068 -35.08 46.16 -55.33
N ARG A 1069 -33.87 46.54 -55.76
CA ARG A 1069 -33.38 46.38 -57.14
C ARG A 1069 -32.07 45.60 -57.21
N PRO A 1070 -31.81 44.80 -58.25
CA PRO A 1070 -30.49 44.20 -58.48
C PRO A 1070 -29.41 45.28 -58.66
N GLY A 1071 -28.24 45.10 -58.04
CA GLY A 1071 -27.10 46.00 -58.16
C GLY A 1071 -26.51 46.03 -59.58
N GLY A 1072 -27.04 46.91 -60.44
CA GLY A 1072 -26.63 47.03 -61.85
C GLY A 1072 -25.13 47.32 -62.05
N ARG A 1073 -24.49 46.57 -62.96
CA ARG A 1073 -23.06 46.69 -63.29
C ARG A 1073 -22.77 47.83 -64.28
N GLY A 1074 -23.07 49.06 -63.88
CA GLY A 1074 -22.48 50.27 -64.47
C GLY A 1074 -23.46 51.28 -65.07
N GLU A 1075 -23.62 52.40 -64.37
CA GLU A 1075 -23.79 53.71 -64.99
C GLU A 1075 -22.55 54.57 -64.70
N ARG A 1076 -22.32 55.62 -65.51
CA ARG A 1076 -21.05 56.36 -65.55
C ARG A 1076 -21.34 57.82 -65.87
N ARG A 1077 -20.73 58.75 -65.11
CA ARG A 1077 -20.88 60.24 -65.15
C ARG A 1077 -21.98 60.80 -64.21
N PRO A 1078 -21.94 62.10 -63.84
CA PRO A 1078 -20.97 63.13 -64.24
C PRO A 1078 -20.04 63.64 -63.12
N ASN A 1079 -18.86 64.12 -63.54
CA ASN A 1079 -18.05 65.09 -62.82
C ASN A 1079 -18.19 66.43 -63.56
N PRO A 1080 -18.61 67.51 -62.89
CA PRO A 1080 -18.26 68.85 -63.35
C PRO A 1080 -17.86 69.80 -62.21
N HIS A 1081 -16.56 70.00 -61.98
CA HIS A 1081 -15.80 71.27 -61.85
C HIS A 1081 -14.38 70.94 -61.32
N GLY A 1082 -13.25 71.53 -61.75
CA GLY A 1082 -13.00 72.61 -62.73
C GLY A 1082 -12.15 73.72 -62.09
N GLY A 1083 -10.93 74.07 -62.53
CA GLY A 1083 -10.08 73.53 -63.62
C GLY A 1083 -8.79 74.37 -63.80
N ARG A 1084 -8.02 74.12 -64.90
CA ARG A 1084 -6.71 74.75 -65.26
C ARG A 1084 -5.54 74.35 -64.31
N GLN A 1085 -4.25 74.42 -64.68
CA GLN A 1085 -3.57 74.98 -65.88
C GLN A 1085 -2.29 74.16 -66.28
N LYS A 1086 -1.66 74.51 -67.41
CA LYS A 1086 -0.36 74.02 -67.97
C LYS A 1086 0.50 75.26 -68.35
N PRO A 1087 1.81 75.23 -68.76
CA PRO A 1087 2.56 74.14 -69.43
C PRO A 1087 4.08 73.97 -69.08
N SER A 1088 4.76 73.01 -69.75
CA SER A 1088 6.25 72.78 -69.83
C SER A 1088 6.97 72.35 -68.52
N GLY A 1089 8.06 71.57 -68.49
CA GLY A 1089 8.93 70.88 -69.48
C GLY A 1089 10.02 70.06 -68.72
N ASN A 1090 11.11 69.48 -69.26
CA ASN A 1090 11.57 69.15 -70.64
C ASN A 1090 12.86 68.26 -70.59
N LYS A 1091 13.02 67.23 -71.46
CA LYS A 1091 14.22 66.35 -71.68
C LYS A 1091 14.73 65.50 -70.47
N GLU A 1092 15.48 64.39 -70.57
CA GLU A 1092 15.79 63.30 -71.56
C GLU A 1092 16.57 62.18 -70.79
N GLY A 1093 16.80 60.93 -71.24
CA GLY A 1093 16.31 60.19 -72.41
C GLY A 1093 17.20 58.97 -72.79
N ARG A 1094 16.63 57.75 -72.89
CA ARG A 1094 17.25 56.41 -73.22
C ARG A 1094 18.11 55.78 -72.10
N GLY A 1095 18.26 54.45 -71.95
CA GLY A 1095 17.66 53.29 -72.64
C GLY A 1095 18.71 52.24 -73.11
N GLY A 1096 18.54 50.93 -72.80
CA GLY A 1096 19.49 49.89 -73.24
C GLY A 1096 19.16 48.43 -72.81
N LYS A 1097 19.57 47.43 -73.63
CA LYS A 1097 19.23 46.00 -73.49
C LYS A 1097 20.33 45.15 -72.82
N GLY A 1098 19.93 44.26 -71.89
CA GLY A 1098 20.22 42.80 -71.87
C GLY A 1098 21.64 42.25 -71.64
N GLY A 1099 21.73 40.96 -71.25
CA GLY A 1099 22.98 40.17 -71.36
C GLY A 1099 23.35 39.15 -70.26
N LYS A 1100 22.78 37.94 -70.31
CA LYS A 1100 23.35 36.61 -69.91
C LYS A 1100 24.40 36.45 -68.77
N ARG A 1101 24.10 35.43 -67.93
CA ARG A 1101 24.99 34.42 -67.28
C ARG A 1101 25.87 34.86 -66.08
N GLY A 1102 25.95 34.00 -65.06
CA GLY A 1102 27.02 34.07 -64.06
C GLY A 1102 27.03 32.98 -62.98
N GLY A 1103 26.38 33.25 -61.84
CA GLY A 1103 26.63 32.54 -60.57
C GLY A 1103 27.98 32.93 -59.92
N PRO A 1104 28.44 32.27 -58.85
CA PRO A 1104 27.81 31.18 -58.07
C PRO A 1104 27.51 31.59 -56.60
N ARG A 1105 27.34 30.60 -55.70
CA ARG A 1105 27.06 30.77 -54.26
C ARG A 1105 28.31 31.11 -53.43
N GLY A 1106 28.09 31.71 -52.25
CA GLY A 1106 29.03 31.83 -51.12
C GLY A 1106 28.27 32.09 -49.82
N GLU A 1107 28.83 31.72 -48.66
CA GLU A 1107 28.18 31.78 -47.33
C GLU A 1107 28.49 33.08 -46.58
N GLY A 1108 27.84 33.33 -45.43
CA GLY A 1108 28.48 34.15 -44.38
C GLY A 1108 27.66 35.09 -43.48
N GLY A 1109 26.83 34.54 -42.58
CA GLY A 1109 26.81 35.07 -41.20
C GLY A 1109 25.99 36.33 -40.84
N PRO A 1110 26.12 36.83 -39.58
CA PRO A 1110 24.96 37.40 -38.86
C PRO A 1110 25.20 38.74 -38.09
N LYS A 1111 24.10 39.41 -37.66
CA LYS A 1111 23.94 40.08 -36.33
C LYS A 1111 22.63 40.88 -36.16
N GLY A 1112 22.11 40.90 -34.92
CA GLY A 1112 21.24 41.95 -34.35
C GLY A 1112 19.75 41.92 -34.74
N GLY A 1113 18.82 42.45 -33.93
CA GLY A 1113 18.96 42.94 -32.55
C GLY A 1113 17.80 43.86 -32.10
N ASP A 1114 17.32 43.67 -30.86
CA ASP A 1114 16.28 44.46 -30.15
C ASP A 1114 14.84 44.46 -30.77
N ARG A 1115 13.73 44.17 -30.07
CA ARG A 1115 13.10 44.57 -28.77
C ARG A 1115 12.16 45.81 -28.90
N ASN A 1116 11.05 45.95 -28.15
CA ASN A 1116 10.20 45.00 -27.40
C ASN A 1116 8.90 45.67 -26.89
N GLY A 1117 7.75 45.00 -27.00
CA GLY A 1117 6.66 44.94 -26.00
C GLY A 1117 5.73 46.14 -25.70
N GLN A 1118 4.51 45.81 -25.26
CA GLN A 1118 3.82 46.37 -24.07
C GLN A 1118 2.48 45.61 -23.78
N ASN A 1119 1.76 45.72 -22.64
CA ASN A 1119 2.08 45.62 -21.19
C ASN A 1119 0.79 45.87 -20.33
N ARG A 1120 0.81 45.49 -19.03
CA ARG A 1120 -0.11 45.83 -17.90
C ARG A 1120 -1.37 44.94 -17.74
N GLY A 1121 -1.87 44.69 -16.51
CA GLY A 1121 -1.38 45.04 -15.15
C GLY A 1121 -2.23 44.35 -14.05
N ARG A 1122 -1.69 43.98 -12.86
CA ARG A 1122 -1.39 44.78 -11.62
C ARG A 1122 -2.54 44.73 -10.57
N PRO A 1123 -2.34 45.05 -9.26
CA PRO A 1123 -1.22 45.73 -8.54
C PRO A 1123 -0.52 44.80 -7.48
N ASP A 1124 0.09 45.13 -6.32
CA ASP A 1124 0.33 46.40 -5.58
C ASP A 1124 1.60 46.47 -4.65
N LYS A 1125 1.46 46.57 -3.30
CA LYS A 1125 2.47 46.91 -2.24
C LYS A 1125 2.88 45.71 -1.34
N GLY A 1126 4.00 45.73 -0.58
CA GLY A 1126 5.16 46.65 -0.59
C GLY A 1126 5.88 46.91 0.77
N ARG A 1127 7.12 47.46 0.70
CA ARG A 1127 8.06 48.01 1.74
C ARG A 1127 9.23 47.12 2.24
N GLY A 1128 10.45 47.69 2.29
CA GLY A 1128 11.66 47.15 2.96
C GLY A 1128 13.02 47.52 2.31
N LYS A 1129 13.98 48.09 3.08
CA LYS A 1129 15.38 48.46 2.70
C LYS A 1129 16.14 48.95 3.98
N PRO A 1130 17.48 49.22 4.02
CA PRO A 1130 18.59 48.96 3.06
C PRO A 1130 19.91 48.39 3.70
N ARG A 1131 20.99 48.18 2.90
CA ARG A 1131 22.30 48.91 2.96
C ARG A 1131 23.61 48.10 2.70
N ASP A 1132 24.42 48.67 1.79
CA ASP A 1132 25.85 48.60 1.41
C ASP A 1132 26.89 47.72 2.17
N GLN A 1133 27.74 46.95 1.43
CA GLN A 1133 29.18 47.23 1.16
C GLN A 1133 29.85 46.18 0.21
N ALA A 1134 31.14 46.34 -0.16
CA ALA A 1134 31.86 45.69 -1.30
C ALA A 1134 33.16 44.94 -0.85
N PRO A 1135 34.09 44.37 -1.70
CA PRO A 1135 34.20 44.32 -3.18
C PRO A 1135 34.53 42.88 -3.76
N ARG A 1136 35.28 42.76 -4.88
CA ARG A 1136 35.52 41.52 -5.68
C ARG A 1136 37.02 41.21 -5.96
N LYS A 1137 37.28 39.93 -6.35
CA LYS A 1137 38.47 39.30 -7.01
C LYS A 1137 39.54 38.66 -6.09
N PRO A 1138 40.35 37.68 -6.58
CA PRO A 1138 40.28 36.91 -7.84
C PRO A 1138 40.16 35.38 -7.64
N GLU A 1139 40.00 34.62 -8.73
CA GLU A 1139 40.09 33.15 -8.77
C GLU A 1139 41.55 32.65 -8.72
N LYS A 1140 41.75 31.36 -8.39
CA LYS A 1140 43.04 30.66 -8.47
C LYS A 1140 42.92 29.37 -9.30
N VAL A 1141 44.03 29.00 -9.95
CA VAL A 1141 44.18 27.85 -10.85
C VAL A 1141 44.20 26.53 -10.06
N ALA A 1142 43.72 25.44 -10.67
CA ALA A 1142 43.74 24.10 -10.10
C ALA A 1142 45.13 23.44 -10.16
N ASP A 1143 45.40 22.56 -9.20
CA ASP A 1143 46.70 21.91 -8.98
C ASP A 1143 46.91 20.70 -9.92
N PRO A 1144 48.04 20.60 -10.66
CA PRO A 1144 48.30 19.49 -11.57
C PRO A 1144 48.52 18.14 -10.88
N ASP A 1145 48.97 18.09 -9.62
CA ASP A 1145 49.21 16.84 -8.88
C ASP A 1145 47.95 16.29 -8.19
N SER A 1146 46.77 16.79 -8.57
CA SER A 1146 45.48 16.33 -8.06
C SER A 1146 45.14 14.91 -8.56
N PRO A 1147 44.72 13.97 -7.68
CA PRO A 1147 44.34 12.60 -8.08
C PRO A 1147 43.14 12.56 -9.05
N PHE A 1148 42.36 13.65 -9.15
CA PHE A 1148 41.30 13.80 -10.14
C PHE A 1148 41.81 14.01 -11.57
N ALA A 1149 43.03 14.55 -11.76
CA ALA A 1149 43.65 14.66 -13.07
C ALA A 1149 44.08 13.29 -13.61
N ALA A 1150 44.66 12.44 -12.76
CA ALA A 1150 44.99 11.05 -13.10
C ALA A 1150 43.73 10.25 -13.49
N LEU A 1151 42.63 10.39 -12.74
CA LEU A 1151 41.35 9.77 -13.07
C LEU A 1151 40.74 10.26 -14.39
N ALA A 1152 40.93 11.54 -14.75
CA ALA A 1152 40.48 12.07 -16.03
C ALA A 1152 41.26 11.46 -17.22
N ALA A 1153 42.59 11.30 -17.09
CA ALA A 1153 43.42 10.63 -18.09
C ALA A 1153 43.05 9.14 -18.25
N LEU A 1154 42.92 8.42 -17.13
CA LEU A 1154 42.61 6.98 -17.14
C LEU A 1154 41.22 6.70 -17.75
N LYS A 1155 40.26 7.63 -17.58
CA LYS A 1155 38.97 7.57 -18.29
C LYS A 1155 39.12 7.83 -19.80
N ALA A 1156 39.93 8.81 -20.19
CA ALA A 1156 40.14 9.17 -21.60
C ALA A 1156 40.87 8.08 -22.41
N ASP A 1157 41.60 7.17 -21.77
CA ASP A 1157 42.18 5.99 -22.42
C ASP A 1157 41.23 4.78 -22.43
N LEU A 1158 40.36 4.62 -21.42
CA LEU A 1158 39.29 3.60 -21.47
C LEU A 1158 38.27 3.87 -22.59
N ASP A 1159 37.95 5.14 -22.84
CA ASP A 1159 37.04 5.54 -23.93
C ASP A 1159 37.71 5.48 -25.33
N LYS A 1160 39.00 5.12 -25.42
CA LYS A 1160 39.71 4.79 -26.68
C LYS A 1160 39.86 3.29 -26.94
N SER A 1161 39.53 2.42 -25.98
CA SER A 1161 39.66 0.96 -26.11
C SER A 1161 38.29 0.27 -26.31
N LYS A 1162 37.40 0.90 -27.08
CA LYS A 1162 36.05 0.43 -27.42
C LYS A 1162 35.76 0.70 -28.90
#